data_AF-A0A971B3T7-F1
#
_entry.id   AF-A0A971B3T7-F1
#
_cell.length_a   1.000
_cell.length_b   1.000
_cell.length_c   1.000
_cell.angle_alpha   90.00
_cell.angle_beta   90.00
_cell.angle_gamma   90.00
#
_symmetry.space_group_name_H-M   'P 1'
#
loop_
_entity.id
_entity.type
_entity.pdbx_description
1 polymer ?
#
loop_
_entity_poly.entity_id
_entity_poly.type
_entity_poly.pdbx_seq_one_letter_code
_entity_poly.pdbx_strand_id
1 'polypeptide(L)'
;MSEYLPVPGTTEHATSRRRQFGCVIVLLGMLLVGLLVAGYLCMFRSVPLRISKETTYITRPLKSDGKRVDYLAAWEQATYPKNIATEENGYRLIVEHIGKSPEATTEYFSQLCEKLGLSADTLEPDMPFTEPYEALNAYVESADYDKALIDRLAGMENPPAEKVPEEFASVPDTLEVLETRLQQPWTLDDLPMMEAWLAQNGPALDLVGQAVRKPVFHIPLVRQSEDEQLFNLLLPDIQHARRFARGLSARANYRVATGDIDGAIDDLVACKRFGRHISPRGCLVQMLVGIAIEGIADSIGIAGSLEHPPTKEQLERLSRELKDLPPKAKFEDVMPFERFVMLNEVQAMAHGDEQEFLVHIPFGIGTDWNVVATRLNQHFDAMLATGQEPARPSMNPAALISVRSRSRMFADMMGALMLPASGAAHEAMRRSVCVDRLRQITLAMLLYERDHGTLPPAYTAGSNGEPLHSWRVALLPYLGQQELYEKIRLDQPWDSSHNRQFHKQAGDFYQCPSASLSPGQTTYSVVVGPDAPFEADKGKPLSQFGPKSARMILVVERRQAACWMDPNFELPQADTEPGINRRDAGGMSIGSQHPGGANFGLRDGSVYFLSETIDAEQFKDLLHGTGDKVP
;
A
#
# COMPACT_ATOMS: atom_id res chain seq x y z
N MET A 1 -6.95 -12.65 119.77
CA MET A 1 -6.06 -13.70 119.26
C MET A 1 -6.65 -14.23 117.97
N SER A 2 -5.78 -14.44 116.98
CA SER A 2 -6.00 -14.93 115.61
C SER A 2 -6.40 -13.89 114.55
N GLU A 3 -5.36 -13.49 113.83
CA GLU A 3 -5.35 -12.94 112.47
C GLU A 3 -6.14 -13.81 111.48
N TYR A 4 -6.65 -13.20 110.41
CA TYR A 4 -6.52 -13.70 109.04
C TYR A 4 -6.73 -12.55 108.06
N LEU A 5 -5.64 -12.14 107.40
CA LEU A 5 -5.63 -11.32 106.19
C LEU A 5 -6.26 -12.08 105.01
N PRO A 6 -6.99 -11.41 104.12
CA PRO A 6 -7.00 -11.76 102.71
C PRO A 6 -6.33 -10.67 101.86
N VAL A 7 -5.54 -11.16 100.91
CA VAL A 7 -4.66 -10.47 99.94
C VAL A 7 -5.44 -9.50 99.03
N PRO A 8 -4.91 -8.30 98.71
CA PRO A 8 -5.50 -7.42 97.70
C PRO A 8 -5.11 -7.91 96.29
N GLY A 9 -6.08 -8.43 95.54
CA GLY A 9 -5.84 -9.11 94.25
C GLY A 9 -6.72 -8.65 93.10
N THR A 10 -6.53 -7.42 92.63
CA THR A 10 -6.27 -7.04 91.22
C THR A 10 -6.94 -7.82 90.05
N THR A 11 -8.18 -8.30 90.15
CA THR A 11 -8.79 -9.13 89.08
C THR A 11 -9.91 -8.47 88.27
N GLU A 12 -10.64 -7.48 88.81
CA GLU A 12 -11.73 -6.82 88.05
C GLU A 12 -11.26 -5.74 87.07
N HIS A 13 -10.23 -4.95 87.40
CA HIS A 13 -9.73 -3.93 86.47
C HIS A 13 -8.92 -4.52 85.30
N ALA A 14 -8.25 -5.66 85.49
CA ALA A 14 -7.47 -6.32 84.45
C ALA A 14 -8.35 -7.04 83.41
N THR A 15 -9.48 -7.60 83.83
CA THR A 15 -10.45 -8.27 82.95
C THR A 15 -11.27 -7.28 82.13
N SER A 16 -11.66 -6.14 82.71
CA SER A 16 -12.30 -5.03 81.99
C SER A 16 -11.39 -4.40 80.93
N ARG A 17 -10.12 -4.10 81.26
CA ARG A 17 -9.13 -3.60 80.28
C ARG A 17 -8.83 -4.61 79.18
N ARG A 18 -8.71 -5.92 79.49
CA ARG A 18 -8.50 -6.96 78.47
C ARG A 18 -9.69 -7.10 77.53
N ARG A 19 -10.94 -6.99 78.03
CA ARG A 19 -12.14 -6.98 77.18
C ARG A 19 -12.22 -5.74 76.29
N GLN A 20 -11.89 -4.56 76.82
CA GLN A 20 -11.81 -3.32 76.04
C GLN A 20 -10.71 -3.39 74.97
N PHE A 21 -9.52 -3.88 75.30
CA PHE A 21 -8.42 -4.06 74.33
C PHE A 21 -8.77 -5.09 73.24
N GLY A 22 -9.41 -6.21 73.61
CA GLY A 22 -9.89 -7.21 72.66
C GLY A 22 -10.97 -6.66 71.71
N CYS A 23 -11.91 -5.85 72.21
CA CYS A 23 -12.91 -5.19 71.37
C CYS A 23 -12.27 -4.18 70.40
N VAL A 24 -11.27 -3.41 70.85
CA VAL A 24 -10.55 -2.46 69.98
C VAL A 24 -9.75 -3.20 68.89
N ILE A 25 -9.10 -4.31 69.19
CA ILE A 25 -8.38 -5.14 68.20
C ILE A 25 -9.35 -5.74 67.18
N VAL A 26 -10.51 -6.24 67.60
CA VAL A 26 -11.54 -6.77 66.70
C VAL A 26 -12.12 -5.67 65.81
N LEU A 27 -12.40 -4.48 66.36
CA LEU A 27 -12.88 -3.32 65.60
C LEU A 27 -11.84 -2.82 64.58
N LEU A 28 -10.56 -2.76 64.96
CA LEU A 28 -9.46 -2.42 64.04
C LEU A 28 -9.28 -3.48 62.95
N GLY A 29 -9.42 -4.76 63.29
CA GLY A 29 -9.41 -5.86 62.33
C GLY A 29 -10.58 -5.80 61.35
N MET A 30 -11.80 -5.51 61.82
CA MET A 30 -12.98 -5.32 60.97
C MET A 30 -12.86 -4.07 60.09
N LEU A 31 -12.30 -2.97 60.59
CA LEU A 31 -12.01 -1.77 59.81
C LEU A 31 -10.98 -2.08 58.71
N LEU A 32 -9.91 -2.81 59.04
CA LEU A 32 -8.89 -3.22 58.07
C LEU A 32 -9.48 -4.13 56.98
N VAL A 33 -10.27 -5.14 57.36
CA VAL A 33 -10.98 -6.00 56.39
C VAL A 33 -11.96 -5.18 55.55
N GLY A 34 -12.71 -4.25 56.15
CA GLY A 34 -13.60 -3.35 55.44
C GLY A 34 -12.88 -2.45 54.43
N LEU A 35 -11.71 -1.92 54.79
CA LEU A 35 -10.85 -1.13 53.91
C LEU A 35 -10.22 -1.98 52.80
N LEU A 36 -9.83 -3.22 53.08
CA LEU A 36 -9.32 -4.17 52.10
C LEU A 36 -10.41 -4.60 51.11
N VAL A 37 -11.63 -4.86 51.57
CA VAL A 37 -12.79 -5.19 50.73
C VAL A 37 -13.22 -3.98 49.90
N ALA A 38 -13.28 -2.79 50.49
CA ALA A 38 -13.58 -1.56 49.75
C ALA A 38 -12.49 -1.25 48.69
N GLY A 39 -11.22 -1.42 49.05
CA GLY A 39 -10.10 -1.32 48.11
C GLY A 39 -10.17 -2.36 46.99
N TYR A 40 -10.53 -3.61 47.33
CA TYR A 40 -10.76 -4.69 46.36
C TYR A 40 -11.91 -4.37 45.42
N LEU A 41 -13.07 -3.93 45.91
CA LEU A 41 -14.22 -3.54 45.09
C LEU A 41 -13.91 -2.33 44.20
N CYS A 42 -13.16 -1.34 44.71
CA CYS A 42 -12.70 -0.20 43.91
C CYS A 42 -11.73 -0.61 42.79
N MET A 43 -10.96 -1.70 42.94
CA MET A 43 -10.12 -2.23 41.87
C MET A 43 -10.91 -2.76 40.67
N PHE A 44 -12.21 -3.01 40.81
CA PHE A 44 -13.07 -3.54 39.75
C PHE A 44 -14.05 -2.50 39.16
N ARG A 45 -14.06 -1.27 39.69
CA ARG A 45 -14.92 -0.20 39.19
C ARG A 45 -14.20 0.58 38.09
N SER A 46 -14.79 0.61 36.90
CA SER A 46 -14.28 1.40 35.78
C SER A 46 -14.61 2.89 35.94
N VAL A 47 -13.70 3.76 35.48
CA VAL A 47 -13.90 5.21 35.43
C VAL A 47 -14.48 5.53 34.05
N PRO A 48 -15.65 6.20 33.98
CA PRO A 48 -16.30 6.49 32.70
C PRO A 48 -15.46 7.45 31.85
N LEU A 49 -15.52 7.24 30.54
CA LEU A 49 -14.89 8.12 29.57
C LEU A 49 -15.54 9.50 29.60
N ARG A 50 -14.71 10.56 29.62
CA ARG A 50 -15.17 11.95 29.44
C ARG A 50 -14.86 12.39 28.02
N ILE A 51 -15.76 13.16 27.42
CA ILE A 51 -15.51 13.82 26.12
C ILE A 51 -14.64 15.06 26.34
N SER A 52 -13.44 15.06 25.76
CA SER A 52 -12.53 16.21 25.74
C SER A 52 -11.53 16.06 24.59
N LYS A 53 -10.74 17.11 24.31
CA LYS A 53 -9.68 17.00 23.28
C LYS A 53 -8.59 16.01 23.66
N GLU A 54 -8.33 15.82 24.95
CA GLU A 54 -7.30 14.90 25.44
C GLU A 54 -7.73 13.44 25.29
N THR A 55 -9.02 13.15 25.46
CA THR A 55 -9.57 11.78 25.41
C THR A 55 -10.13 11.44 24.04
N THR A 56 -11.13 12.17 23.57
CA THR A 56 -11.86 11.86 22.32
C THR A 56 -11.31 12.60 21.11
N TYR A 57 -10.23 13.39 21.26
CA TYR A 57 -9.56 14.19 20.22
C TYR A 57 -10.40 15.34 19.65
N ILE A 58 -11.65 15.07 19.31
CA ILE A 58 -12.70 16.03 19.00
C ILE A 58 -13.85 15.89 20.00
N THR A 59 -14.76 16.87 20.01
CA THR A 59 -15.89 16.90 20.98
C THR A 59 -17.26 16.97 20.31
N ARG A 60 -17.30 17.12 18.98
CA ARG A 60 -18.51 17.23 18.15
C ARG A 60 -18.23 16.70 16.74
N PRO A 61 -19.27 16.28 16.00
CA PRO A 61 -20.66 16.06 16.44
C PRO A 61 -20.79 14.92 17.48
N LEU A 62 -21.93 14.89 18.18
CA LEU A 62 -22.28 13.79 19.08
C LEU A 62 -23.32 12.91 18.39
N LYS A 63 -23.32 11.62 18.74
CA LYS A 63 -24.41 10.70 18.44
C LYS A 63 -25.72 11.18 19.09
N SER A 64 -26.83 10.61 18.66
CA SER A 64 -28.18 10.90 19.19
C SER A 64 -28.28 10.75 20.72
N ASP A 65 -27.47 9.88 21.32
CA ASP A 65 -27.43 9.67 22.78
C ASP A 65 -26.82 10.83 23.58
N GLY A 66 -26.14 11.77 22.92
CA GLY A 66 -25.46 12.91 23.53
C GLY A 66 -24.26 12.55 24.42
N LYS A 67 -23.81 11.29 24.41
CA LYS A 67 -22.75 10.76 25.27
C LYS A 67 -21.51 10.31 24.50
N ARG A 68 -21.66 9.98 23.21
CA ARG A 68 -20.57 9.54 22.33
C ARG A 68 -20.37 10.52 21.18
N VAL A 69 -19.12 10.72 20.79
CA VAL A 69 -18.74 11.46 19.57
C VAL A 69 -19.12 10.64 18.34
N ASP A 70 -19.76 11.27 17.36
CA ASP A 70 -20.02 10.69 16.05
C ASP A 70 -18.83 10.98 15.12
N TYR A 71 -17.86 10.07 15.14
CA TYR A 71 -16.64 10.22 14.37
C TYR A 71 -16.85 10.13 12.86
N LEU A 72 -17.82 9.34 12.38
CA LEU A 72 -18.11 9.28 10.95
C LEU A 72 -18.69 10.61 10.49
N ALA A 73 -19.70 11.13 11.19
CA ALA A 73 -20.27 12.43 10.85
C ALA A 73 -19.22 13.56 10.93
N ALA A 74 -18.28 13.49 11.88
CA ALA A 74 -17.15 14.41 11.95
C ALA A 74 -16.26 14.33 10.71
N TRP A 75 -15.93 13.10 10.28
CA TRP A 75 -15.12 12.84 9.09
C TRP A 75 -15.79 13.35 7.82
N GLU A 76 -17.07 13.05 7.64
CA GLU A 76 -17.87 13.49 6.50
C GLU A 76 -17.88 15.03 6.40
N GLN A 77 -18.17 15.72 7.51
CA GLN A 77 -18.18 17.19 7.54
C GLN A 77 -16.81 17.81 7.22
N ALA A 78 -15.72 17.12 7.57
CA ALA A 78 -14.37 17.63 7.37
C ALA A 78 -13.81 17.33 5.96
N THR A 79 -14.19 16.20 5.36
CA THR A 79 -13.48 15.65 4.19
C THR A 79 -14.32 15.55 2.93
N TYR A 80 -15.66 15.51 3.03
CA TYR A 80 -16.49 15.28 1.86
C TYR A 80 -16.55 16.54 0.97
N PRO A 81 -16.38 16.39 -0.34
CA PRO A 81 -16.52 17.50 -1.27
C PRO A 81 -17.98 17.97 -1.32
N LYS A 82 -18.21 19.28 -1.41
CA LYS A 82 -19.57 19.86 -1.40
C LYS A 82 -20.45 19.41 -2.58
N ASN A 83 -19.81 19.08 -3.70
CA ASN A 83 -20.41 18.64 -4.95
C ASN A 83 -20.45 17.10 -5.10
N ILE A 84 -20.31 16.35 -4.00
CA ILE A 84 -20.35 14.88 -3.98
C ILE A 84 -21.62 14.29 -4.62
N ALA A 85 -22.76 14.98 -4.49
CA ALA A 85 -24.06 14.55 -4.99
C ALA A 85 -24.40 15.11 -6.38
N THR A 86 -23.39 15.56 -7.14
CA THR A 86 -23.58 16.17 -8.47
C THR A 86 -22.88 15.34 -9.55
N GLU A 87 -23.17 15.61 -10.83
CA GLU A 87 -22.51 14.99 -11.99
C GLU A 87 -21.00 15.31 -12.11
N GLU A 88 -20.49 16.20 -11.26
CA GLU A 88 -19.05 16.47 -11.13
C GLU A 88 -18.33 15.37 -10.32
N ASN A 89 -19.05 14.52 -9.59
CA ASN A 89 -18.49 13.34 -8.94
C ASN A 89 -18.51 12.15 -9.90
N GLY A 90 -17.34 11.74 -10.40
CA GLY A 90 -17.21 10.61 -11.30
C GLY A 90 -17.74 9.29 -10.74
N TYR A 91 -17.64 9.08 -9.43
CA TYR A 91 -18.15 7.85 -8.83
C TYR A 91 -19.70 7.79 -8.87
N ARG A 92 -20.38 8.94 -8.87
CA ARG A 92 -21.84 9.00 -9.09
C ARG A 92 -22.21 8.43 -10.46
N LEU A 93 -21.44 8.72 -11.51
CA LEU A 93 -21.69 8.17 -12.86
C LEU A 93 -21.55 6.64 -12.91
N ILE A 94 -20.58 6.09 -12.18
CA ILE A 94 -20.40 4.63 -12.07
C ILE A 94 -21.65 4.02 -11.44
N VAL A 95 -22.13 4.56 -10.33
CA VAL A 95 -23.35 4.07 -9.68
C VAL A 95 -24.56 4.23 -10.61
N GLU A 96 -24.67 5.34 -11.34
CA GLU A 96 -25.81 5.63 -12.20
C GLU A 96 -25.98 4.63 -13.36
N HIS A 97 -24.88 4.26 -14.02
CA HIS A 97 -24.91 3.42 -15.22
C HIS A 97 -24.53 1.96 -14.98
N ILE A 98 -23.64 1.68 -14.03
CA ILE A 98 -23.17 0.31 -13.73
C ILE A 98 -23.98 -0.29 -12.58
N GLY A 99 -24.43 0.55 -11.65
CA GLY A 99 -25.30 0.15 -10.56
C GLY A 99 -24.56 -0.36 -9.33
N LYS A 100 -25.25 -1.25 -8.60
CA LYS A 100 -24.82 -1.77 -7.31
C LYS A 100 -23.68 -2.78 -7.46
N SER A 101 -22.67 -2.70 -6.59
CA SER A 101 -21.65 -3.76 -6.52
C SER A 101 -22.27 -5.11 -6.13
N PRO A 102 -21.74 -6.25 -6.62
CA PRO A 102 -22.25 -7.58 -6.28
C PRO A 102 -22.27 -7.86 -4.77
N GLU A 103 -21.29 -7.33 -4.03
CA GLU A 103 -21.11 -7.53 -2.59
C GLU A 103 -22.00 -6.60 -1.75
N ALA A 104 -22.60 -5.56 -2.34
CA ALA A 104 -23.42 -4.60 -1.61
C ALA A 104 -24.83 -5.12 -1.34
N THR A 105 -25.30 -4.94 -0.10
CA THR A 105 -26.70 -5.16 0.26
C THR A 105 -27.59 -4.09 -0.37
N THR A 106 -28.88 -4.37 -0.51
CA THR A 106 -29.85 -3.38 -1.01
C THR A 106 -29.92 -2.16 -0.08
N GLU A 107 -29.87 -2.38 1.24
CA GLU A 107 -29.87 -1.31 2.25
C GLU A 107 -28.64 -0.40 2.09
N TYR A 108 -27.45 -1.00 1.97
CA TYR A 108 -26.22 -0.27 1.72
C TYR A 108 -26.32 0.58 0.45
N PHE A 109 -26.81 -0.02 -0.64
CA PHE A 109 -26.90 0.66 -1.93
C PHE A 109 -27.89 1.83 -1.90
N SER A 110 -29.00 1.70 -1.19
CA SER A 110 -29.98 2.78 -1.02
C SER A 110 -29.35 3.99 -0.32
N GLN A 111 -28.62 3.76 0.77
CA GLN A 111 -27.91 4.82 1.49
C GLN A 111 -26.76 5.43 0.68
N LEU A 112 -26.05 4.62 -0.10
CA LEU A 112 -25.03 5.10 -1.03
C LEU A 112 -25.66 6.04 -2.08
N CYS A 113 -26.78 5.63 -2.67
CA CYS A 113 -27.52 6.44 -3.64
C CYS A 113 -27.95 7.77 -3.01
N GLU A 114 -28.51 7.76 -1.80
CA GLU A 114 -28.90 8.98 -1.09
C GLU A 114 -27.72 9.96 -0.93
N LYS A 115 -26.56 9.46 -0.50
CA LYS A 115 -25.33 10.28 -0.35
C LYS A 115 -24.83 10.85 -1.69
N LEU A 116 -25.11 10.16 -2.80
CA LEU A 116 -24.76 10.58 -4.15
C LEU A 116 -25.86 11.39 -4.84
N GLY A 117 -26.98 11.68 -4.16
CA GLY A 117 -28.12 12.41 -4.74
C GLY A 117 -28.89 11.61 -5.80
N LEU A 118 -28.84 10.28 -5.71
CA LEU A 118 -29.55 9.32 -6.57
C LEU A 118 -30.72 8.69 -5.81
N SER A 119 -31.69 8.15 -6.54
CA SER A 119 -32.77 7.33 -5.97
C SER A 119 -32.57 5.88 -6.41
N ALA A 120 -32.31 4.99 -5.46
CA ALA A 120 -32.10 3.56 -5.75
C ALA A 120 -33.33 2.89 -6.37
N ASP A 121 -34.54 3.36 -6.03
CA ASP A 121 -35.80 2.78 -6.52
C ASP A 121 -36.10 3.11 -7.99
N THR A 122 -35.55 4.21 -8.50
CA THR A 122 -35.76 4.66 -9.89
C THR A 122 -34.52 4.49 -10.76
N LEU A 123 -33.45 3.89 -10.23
CA LEU A 123 -32.20 3.74 -10.94
C LEU A 123 -32.30 2.57 -11.92
N GLU A 124 -31.93 2.81 -13.19
CA GLU A 124 -31.92 1.81 -14.26
C GLU A 124 -30.52 1.71 -14.86
N PRO A 125 -29.59 0.95 -14.23
CA PRO A 125 -28.25 0.75 -14.78
C PRO A 125 -28.30 0.09 -16.16
N ASP A 126 -27.61 0.67 -17.13
CA ASP A 126 -27.60 0.27 -18.54
C ASP A 126 -26.25 -0.30 -19.01
N MET A 127 -25.23 -0.30 -18.14
CA MET A 127 -23.87 -0.77 -18.42
C MET A 127 -23.37 -1.76 -17.36
N PRO A 128 -23.99 -2.96 -17.24
CA PRO A 128 -23.56 -3.95 -16.27
C PRO A 128 -22.12 -4.40 -16.55
N PHE A 129 -21.33 -4.59 -15.49
CA PHE A 129 -19.94 -4.99 -15.59
C PHE A 129 -19.71 -6.37 -14.99
N THR A 130 -19.07 -7.25 -15.77
CA THR A 130 -18.61 -8.58 -15.35
C THR A 130 -17.09 -8.56 -15.26
N GLU A 131 -16.54 -9.08 -14.16
CA GLU A 131 -15.08 -9.13 -13.99
C GLU A 131 -14.47 -10.13 -15.00
N PRO A 132 -13.31 -9.83 -15.62
CA PRO A 132 -12.76 -10.73 -16.63
C PRO A 132 -12.44 -12.14 -16.09
N TYR A 133 -12.02 -12.27 -14.83
CA TYR A 133 -11.77 -13.58 -14.22
C TYR A 133 -13.05 -14.40 -14.02
N GLU A 134 -14.19 -13.75 -13.77
CA GLU A 134 -15.48 -14.44 -13.74
C GLU A 134 -15.86 -14.96 -15.14
N ALA A 135 -15.55 -14.21 -16.20
CA ALA A 135 -15.77 -14.66 -17.57
C ALA A 135 -14.88 -15.87 -17.92
N LEU A 136 -13.62 -15.88 -17.47
CA LEU A 136 -12.73 -17.04 -17.62
C LEU A 136 -13.25 -18.26 -16.84
N ASN A 137 -13.68 -18.08 -15.59
CA ASN A 137 -14.25 -19.17 -14.80
C ASN A 137 -15.51 -19.74 -15.48
N ALA A 138 -16.41 -18.86 -15.95
CA ALA A 138 -17.60 -19.27 -16.68
C ALA A 138 -17.27 -20.04 -17.96
N TYR A 139 -16.21 -19.67 -18.67
CA TYR A 139 -15.72 -20.40 -19.85
C TYR A 139 -15.23 -21.81 -19.47
N VAL A 140 -14.46 -21.95 -18.39
CA VAL A 140 -13.96 -23.26 -17.90
C VAL A 140 -15.12 -24.19 -17.52
N GLU A 141 -16.21 -23.64 -17.01
CA GLU A 141 -17.44 -24.39 -16.67
C GLU A 141 -18.38 -24.63 -17.87
N SER A 142 -18.09 -24.01 -19.02
CA SER A 142 -18.97 -24.04 -20.20
C SER A 142 -18.77 -25.29 -21.08
N ALA A 143 -19.75 -25.55 -21.95
CA ALA A 143 -19.64 -26.58 -22.98
C ALA A 143 -18.62 -26.22 -24.09
N ASP A 144 -18.24 -24.94 -24.20
CA ASP A 144 -17.29 -24.42 -25.19
C ASP A 144 -15.83 -24.52 -24.72
N TYR A 145 -15.59 -25.08 -23.53
CA TYR A 145 -14.24 -25.30 -22.99
C TYR A 145 -13.37 -26.14 -23.93
N ASP A 146 -12.29 -25.53 -24.43
CA ASP A 146 -11.29 -26.18 -25.27
C ASP A 146 -10.01 -26.48 -24.47
N LYS A 147 -9.78 -27.77 -24.17
CA LYS A 147 -8.55 -28.23 -23.51
C LYS A 147 -7.29 -28.03 -24.38
N ALA A 148 -7.40 -28.14 -25.72
CA ALA A 148 -6.25 -28.00 -26.60
C ALA A 148 -5.73 -26.56 -26.62
N LEU A 149 -6.63 -25.58 -26.45
CA LEU A 149 -6.26 -24.19 -26.19
C LEU A 149 -5.41 -24.07 -24.93
N ILE A 150 -5.84 -24.66 -23.81
CA ILE A 150 -5.13 -24.60 -22.53
C ILE A 150 -3.75 -25.25 -22.66
N ASP A 151 -3.66 -26.44 -23.27
CA ASP A 151 -2.40 -27.14 -23.47
C ASP A 151 -1.41 -26.30 -24.33
N ARG A 152 -1.93 -25.57 -25.33
CA ARG A 152 -1.13 -24.64 -26.15
C ARG A 152 -0.62 -23.46 -25.33
N LEU A 153 -1.48 -22.81 -24.54
CA LEU A 153 -1.10 -21.67 -23.70
C LEU A 153 -0.11 -22.08 -22.61
N ALA A 154 -0.34 -23.22 -21.95
CA ALA A 154 0.58 -23.78 -20.97
C ALA A 154 1.97 -24.09 -21.59
N GLY A 155 2.00 -24.58 -22.83
CA GLY A 155 3.25 -24.79 -23.57
C GLY A 155 3.97 -23.50 -23.99
N MET A 156 3.25 -22.38 -24.15
CA MET A 156 3.84 -21.05 -24.34
C MET A 156 4.44 -20.51 -23.04
N GLU A 157 3.80 -20.75 -21.90
CA GLU A 157 4.30 -20.31 -20.58
C GLU A 157 5.45 -21.19 -20.05
N ASN A 158 5.47 -22.47 -20.44
CA ASN A 158 6.49 -23.45 -20.07
C ASN A 158 7.03 -24.21 -21.30
N PRO A 159 8.09 -23.72 -21.98
CA PRO A 159 8.88 -24.61 -22.83
C PRO A 159 9.48 -25.73 -21.96
N PRO A 160 9.63 -26.96 -22.47
CA PRO A 160 9.91 -28.14 -21.65
C PRO A 160 11.23 -27.96 -20.88
N ALA A 161 11.12 -27.78 -19.56
CA ALA A 161 12.26 -28.00 -18.66
C ALA A 161 12.66 -29.48 -18.73
N GLU A 162 13.96 -29.75 -18.62
CA GLU A 162 14.49 -31.11 -18.52
C GLU A 162 13.71 -31.93 -17.49
N LYS A 163 13.00 -32.95 -18.00
CA LYS A 163 12.39 -34.09 -17.29
C LYS A 163 12.28 -33.93 -15.76
N VAL A 164 11.30 -33.14 -15.32
CA VAL A 164 10.70 -33.36 -14.00
C VAL A 164 10.02 -34.74 -14.08
N PRO A 165 10.31 -35.69 -13.17
CA PRO A 165 9.60 -36.97 -13.16
C PRO A 165 8.09 -36.73 -13.09
N GLU A 166 7.30 -37.41 -13.94
CA GLU A 166 5.84 -37.21 -14.07
C GLU A 166 5.08 -37.23 -12.73
N GLU A 167 5.64 -37.91 -11.73
CA GLU A 167 5.09 -38.03 -10.38
C GLU A 167 5.11 -36.72 -9.56
N PHE A 168 5.87 -35.69 -9.99
CA PHE A 168 6.01 -34.40 -9.31
C PHE A 168 5.56 -33.18 -10.14
N ALA A 169 5.16 -33.38 -11.40
CA ALA A 169 4.62 -32.30 -12.23
C ALA A 169 3.15 -32.06 -11.85
N SER A 170 2.88 -31.02 -11.07
CA SER A 170 1.51 -30.51 -10.94
C SER A 170 1.08 -29.93 -12.28
N VAL A 171 0.00 -30.44 -12.86
CA VAL A 171 -0.69 -29.74 -13.96
C VAL A 171 -1.08 -28.36 -13.41
N PRO A 172 -0.68 -27.23 -14.03
CA PRO A 172 -1.13 -25.91 -13.62
C PRO A 172 -2.66 -25.88 -13.56
N ASP A 173 -3.23 -25.16 -12.61
CA ASP A 173 -4.67 -24.97 -12.59
C ASP A 173 -5.09 -24.33 -13.92
N THR A 174 -6.14 -24.85 -14.56
CA THR A 174 -6.59 -24.38 -15.89
C THR A 174 -6.89 -22.89 -15.86
N LEU A 175 -7.44 -22.42 -14.75
CA LEU A 175 -7.74 -21.01 -14.55
C LEU A 175 -6.46 -20.16 -14.43
N GLU A 176 -5.42 -20.68 -13.78
CA GLU A 176 -4.13 -19.98 -13.62
C GLU A 176 -3.46 -19.69 -14.98
N VAL A 177 -3.52 -20.62 -15.92
CA VAL A 177 -2.99 -20.43 -17.30
C VAL A 177 -3.73 -19.29 -18.01
N LEU A 178 -5.06 -19.28 -17.93
CA LEU A 178 -5.88 -18.25 -18.58
C LEU A 178 -5.68 -16.88 -17.93
N GLU A 179 -5.63 -16.82 -16.60
CA GLU A 179 -5.38 -15.59 -15.84
C GLU A 179 -3.99 -15.03 -16.13
N THR A 180 -2.98 -15.89 -16.16
CA THR A 180 -1.60 -15.51 -16.48
C THR A 180 -1.51 -14.98 -17.90
N ARG A 181 -2.16 -15.61 -18.87
CA ARG A 181 -2.21 -15.11 -20.26
C ARG A 181 -2.88 -13.73 -20.35
N LEU A 182 -3.98 -13.52 -19.62
CA LEU A 182 -4.76 -12.27 -19.62
C LEU A 182 -3.97 -11.07 -19.04
N GLN A 183 -3.03 -11.35 -18.13
CA GLN A 183 -2.14 -10.35 -17.53
C GLN A 183 -0.99 -9.91 -18.46
N GLN A 184 -0.89 -10.47 -19.67
CA GLN A 184 0.13 -10.16 -20.68
C GLN A 184 -0.54 -9.73 -21.99
N PRO A 185 0.13 -9.01 -22.91
CA PRO A 185 -0.47 -8.65 -24.20
C PRO A 185 -1.07 -9.87 -24.93
N TRP A 186 -2.37 -9.87 -25.24
CA TRP A 186 -3.12 -11.03 -25.75
C TRP A 186 -4.06 -10.69 -26.91
N THR A 187 -4.37 -11.66 -27.77
CA THR A 187 -5.30 -11.50 -28.92
C THR A 187 -6.51 -12.44 -28.80
N LEU A 188 -7.52 -12.30 -29.67
CA LEU A 188 -8.64 -13.24 -29.71
C LEU A 188 -8.23 -14.65 -30.19
N ASP A 189 -7.08 -14.80 -30.84
CA ASP A 189 -6.50 -16.12 -31.13
C ASP A 189 -5.95 -16.78 -29.85
N ASP A 190 -5.55 -15.99 -28.86
CA ASP A 190 -5.12 -16.48 -27.55
C ASP A 190 -6.32 -16.75 -26.64
N LEU A 191 -7.28 -15.84 -26.59
CA LEU A 191 -8.40 -15.86 -25.65
C LEU A 191 -9.73 -15.59 -26.40
N PRO A 192 -10.23 -16.54 -27.20
CA PRO A 192 -11.42 -16.33 -28.05
C PRO A 192 -12.69 -16.08 -27.22
N MET A 193 -12.80 -16.69 -26.04
CA MET A 193 -13.93 -16.48 -25.12
C MET A 193 -14.09 -15.02 -24.66
N MET A 194 -13.02 -14.21 -24.76
CA MET A 194 -13.04 -12.82 -24.32
C MET A 194 -13.65 -11.86 -25.33
N GLU A 195 -13.99 -12.30 -26.56
CA GLU A 195 -14.65 -11.45 -27.57
C GLU A 195 -15.97 -10.88 -27.05
N ALA A 196 -16.84 -11.77 -26.54
CA ALA A 196 -18.13 -11.38 -25.97
C ALA A 196 -17.94 -10.47 -24.73
N TRP A 197 -16.94 -10.78 -23.89
CA TRP A 197 -16.63 -9.98 -22.72
C TRP A 197 -16.20 -8.56 -23.11
N LEU A 198 -15.34 -8.39 -24.11
CA LEU A 198 -14.90 -7.08 -24.62
C LEU A 198 -16.09 -6.28 -25.15
N ALA A 199 -16.96 -6.91 -25.95
CA ALA A 199 -18.14 -6.25 -26.51
C ALA A 199 -19.13 -5.79 -25.42
N GLN A 200 -19.35 -6.61 -24.40
CA GLN A 200 -20.25 -6.31 -23.29
C GLN A 200 -19.69 -5.23 -22.34
N ASN A 201 -18.40 -5.33 -21.98
CA ASN A 201 -17.81 -4.54 -20.90
C ASN A 201 -17.09 -3.28 -21.37
N GLY A 202 -16.82 -3.15 -22.68
CA GLY A 202 -16.17 -1.97 -23.27
C GLY A 202 -16.80 -0.64 -22.87
N PRO A 203 -18.14 -0.46 -23.00
CA PRO A 203 -18.82 0.77 -22.60
C PRO A 203 -18.64 1.11 -21.12
N ALA A 204 -18.73 0.11 -20.23
CA ALA A 204 -18.54 0.31 -18.79
C ALA A 204 -17.10 0.76 -18.46
N LEU A 205 -16.10 0.16 -19.11
CA LEU A 205 -14.69 0.55 -18.93
C LEU A 205 -14.40 1.95 -19.47
N ASP A 206 -15.03 2.34 -20.60
CA ASP A 206 -14.93 3.71 -21.13
C ASP A 206 -15.58 4.72 -20.19
N LEU A 207 -16.73 4.39 -19.60
CA LEU A 207 -17.38 5.19 -18.58
C LEU A 207 -16.48 5.36 -17.34
N VAL A 208 -15.83 4.29 -16.87
CA VAL A 208 -14.85 4.38 -15.77
C VAL A 208 -13.71 5.34 -16.14
N GLY A 209 -13.18 5.25 -17.36
CA GLY A 209 -12.15 6.16 -17.87
C GLY A 209 -12.58 7.63 -17.92
N GLN A 210 -13.86 7.90 -18.16
CA GLN A 210 -14.44 9.25 -18.09
C GLN A 210 -14.66 9.71 -16.64
N ALA A 211 -15.20 8.82 -15.81
CA ALA A 211 -15.50 9.07 -14.40
C ALA A 211 -14.26 9.52 -13.63
N VAL A 212 -13.13 8.83 -13.78
CA VAL A 212 -11.88 9.17 -13.07
C VAL A 212 -11.23 10.47 -13.53
N ARG A 213 -11.73 11.09 -14.61
CA ARG A 213 -11.28 12.41 -15.10
C ARG A 213 -12.20 13.55 -14.65
N LYS A 214 -13.30 13.25 -13.96
CA LYS A 214 -14.20 14.27 -13.39
C LYS A 214 -13.49 15.11 -12.31
N PRO A 215 -13.95 16.35 -12.05
CA PRO A 215 -13.36 17.23 -11.04
C PRO A 215 -13.33 16.63 -9.64
N VAL A 216 -14.29 15.76 -9.32
CA VAL A 216 -14.36 15.01 -8.08
C VAL A 216 -14.49 13.53 -8.40
N PHE A 217 -13.83 12.71 -7.60
CA PHE A 217 -14.09 11.29 -7.53
C PHE A 217 -14.04 10.91 -6.04
N HIS A 218 -15.20 10.65 -5.45
CA HIS A 218 -15.29 10.32 -4.04
C HIS A 218 -16.36 9.25 -3.81
N ILE A 219 -15.95 8.17 -3.13
CA ILE A 219 -16.79 7.06 -2.72
C ILE A 219 -17.22 7.33 -1.28
N PRO A 220 -18.50 7.64 -1.02
CA PRO A 220 -18.98 7.86 0.34
C PRO A 220 -18.84 6.59 1.19
N LEU A 221 -18.38 6.74 2.43
CA LEU A 221 -18.55 5.74 3.48
C LEU A 221 -20.03 5.65 3.87
N VAL A 222 -20.52 4.43 4.02
CA VAL A 222 -21.92 4.13 4.37
C VAL A 222 -21.90 3.25 5.62
N ARG A 223 -22.74 3.60 6.60
CA ARG A 223 -22.95 2.84 7.83
C ARG A 223 -24.39 2.36 7.93
N GLN A 224 -24.62 1.11 8.31
CA GLN A 224 -25.94 0.50 8.52
C GLN A 224 -26.74 1.17 9.64
N SER A 225 -26.06 1.66 10.69
CA SER A 225 -26.70 2.37 11.81
C SER A 225 -25.75 3.34 12.49
N GLU A 226 -26.27 4.30 13.27
CA GLU A 226 -25.43 5.24 14.06
C GLU A 226 -24.51 4.52 15.07
N ASP A 227 -24.85 3.29 15.47
CA ASP A 227 -24.09 2.48 16.42
C ASP A 227 -23.14 1.46 15.77
N GLU A 228 -23.13 1.36 14.44
CA GLU A 228 -22.13 0.56 13.74
C GLU A 228 -20.72 1.10 14.05
N GLN A 229 -19.82 0.18 14.37
CA GLN A 229 -18.43 0.51 14.63
C GLN A 229 -17.69 0.81 13.34
N LEU A 230 -16.85 1.84 13.34
CA LEU A 230 -16.09 2.24 12.15
C LEU A 230 -15.14 1.15 11.67
N PHE A 231 -14.65 0.30 12.58
CA PHE A 231 -13.81 -0.85 12.22
C PHE A 231 -14.56 -1.88 11.38
N ASN A 232 -15.88 -1.98 11.54
CA ASN A 232 -16.75 -2.96 10.87
C ASN A 232 -17.38 -2.43 9.58
N LEU A 233 -17.06 -1.20 9.16
CA LEU A 233 -17.61 -0.63 7.93
C LEU A 233 -17.31 -1.55 6.76
N LEU A 234 -18.37 -2.05 6.12
CA LEU A 234 -18.24 -2.77 4.87
C LEU A 234 -17.84 -1.78 3.77
N LEU A 235 -16.84 -2.17 2.96
CA LEU A 235 -16.31 -1.36 1.86
C LEU A 235 -16.53 -2.09 0.51
N PRO A 236 -17.77 -2.44 0.14
CA PRO A 236 -18.03 -3.26 -1.04
C PRO A 236 -17.59 -2.57 -2.33
N ASP A 237 -17.78 -1.26 -2.46
CA ASP A 237 -17.36 -0.51 -3.65
C ASP A 237 -15.85 -0.42 -3.83
N ILE A 238 -15.10 -0.55 -2.72
CA ILE A 238 -13.65 -0.61 -2.75
C ILE A 238 -13.18 -1.97 -3.30
N GLN A 239 -13.91 -3.05 -3.02
CA GLN A 239 -13.66 -4.34 -3.67
C GLN A 239 -14.06 -4.29 -5.14
N HIS A 240 -15.19 -3.67 -5.45
CA HIS A 240 -15.67 -3.48 -6.82
C HIS A 240 -14.67 -2.70 -7.68
N ALA A 241 -13.96 -1.73 -7.09
CA ALA A 241 -12.91 -0.99 -7.77
C ALA A 241 -11.78 -1.89 -8.33
N ARG A 242 -11.40 -2.96 -7.63
CA ARG A 242 -10.39 -3.90 -8.15
C ARG A 242 -10.85 -4.63 -9.41
N ARG A 243 -12.16 -4.88 -9.53
CA ARG A 243 -12.76 -5.53 -10.69
C ARG A 243 -12.61 -4.66 -11.94
N PHE A 244 -12.87 -3.35 -11.83
CA PHE A 244 -12.61 -2.41 -12.92
C PHE A 244 -11.12 -2.31 -13.28
N ALA A 245 -10.23 -2.29 -12.29
CA ALA A 245 -8.79 -2.23 -12.54
C ALA A 245 -8.30 -3.46 -13.34
N ARG A 246 -8.78 -4.65 -13.00
CA ARG A 246 -8.51 -5.89 -13.73
C ARG A 246 -9.11 -5.85 -15.13
N GLY A 247 -10.32 -5.32 -15.30
CA GLY A 247 -10.94 -5.12 -16.61
C GLY A 247 -10.15 -4.15 -17.51
N LEU A 248 -9.74 -3.00 -16.98
CA LEU A 248 -8.89 -2.03 -17.68
C LEU A 248 -7.55 -2.65 -18.07
N SER A 249 -6.91 -3.41 -17.17
CA SER A 249 -5.64 -4.10 -17.46
C SER A 249 -5.80 -5.17 -18.55
N ALA A 250 -6.83 -6.01 -18.46
CA ALA A 250 -7.15 -7.01 -19.47
C ALA A 250 -7.35 -6.36 -20.85
N ARG A 251 -8.15 -5.29 -20.93
CA ARG A 251 -8.39 -4.57 -22.19
C ARG A 251 -7.14 -3.82 -22.69
N ALA A 252 -6.35 -3.24 -21.80
CA ALA A 252 -5.09 -2.60 -22.16
C ALA A 252 -4.12 -3.59 -22.80
N ASN A 253 -3.98 -4.79 -22.23
CA ASN A 253 -3.15 -5.85 -22.78
C ASN A 253 -3.64 -6.32 -24.16
N TYR A 254 -4.96 -6.44 -24.35
CA TYR A 254 -5.54 -6.70 -25.66
C TYR A 254 -5.21 -5.61 -26.68
N ARG A 255 -5.35 -4.35 -26.28
CA ARG A 255 -5.06 -3.18 -27.11
C ARG A 255 -3.58 -3.07 -27.46
N VAL A 256 -2.67 -3.40 -26.53
CA VAL A 256 -1.22 -3.47 -26.81
C VAL A 256 -0.92 -4.52 -27.88
N ALA A 257 -1.49 -5.72 -27.75
CA ALA A 257 -1.25 -6.82 -28.70
C ALA A 257 -1.90 -6.62 -30.06
N THR A 258 -2.96 -5.81 -30.14
CA THR A 258 -3.66 -5.51 -31.41
C THR A 258 -3.23 -4.17 -32.03
N GLY A 259 -2.35 -3.44 -31.38
CA GLY A 259 -1.77 -2.18 -31.88
C GLY A 259 -2.58 -0.91 -31.57
N ASP A 260 -3.66 -0.99 -30.79
CA ASP A 260 -4.39 0.17 -30.27
C ASP A 260 -3.65 0.80 -29.06
N ILE A 261 -2.46 1.34 -29.33
CA ILE A 261 -1.59 1.89 -28.28
C ILE A 261 -2.23 3.09 -27.56
N ASP A 262 -2.96 3.94 -28.27
CA ASP A 262 -3.63 5.09 -27.66
C ASP A 262 -4.75 4.66 -26.71
N GLY A 263 -5.55 3.66 -27.08
CA GLY A 263 -6.53 3.07 -26.17
C GLY A 263 -5.88 2.36 -24.98
N ALA A 264 -4.74 1.71 -25.17
CA ALA A 264 -3.99 1.10 -24.07
C ALA A 264 -3.47 2.15 -23.07
N ILE A 265 -2.97 3.29 -23.58
CA ILE A 265 -2.57 4.44 -22.74
C ILE A 265 -3.77 4.94 -21.94
N ASP A 266 -4.95 5.06 -22.58
CA ASP A 266 -6.16 5.51 -21.91
C ASP A 266 -6.59 4.59 -20.76
N ASP A 267 -6.55 3.27 -20.97
CA ASP A 267 -6.88 2.28 -19.93
C ASP A 267 -5.88 2.30 -18.79
N LEU A 268 -4.58 2.38 -19.09
CA LEU A 268 -3.53 2.44 -18.08
C LEU A 268 -3.65 3.71 -17.23
N VAL A 269 -3.82 4.87 -17.87
CA VAL A 269 -3.98 6.14 -17.17
C VAL A 269 -5.27 6.15 -16.36
N ALA A 270 -6.36 5.61 -16.91
CA ALA A 270 -7.61 5.47 -16.16
C ALA A 270 -7.41 4.62 -14.90
N CYS A 271 -6.72 3.49 -15.00
CA CYS A 271 -6.43 2.60 -13.89
C CYS A 271 -5.55 3.29 -12.82
N LYS A 272 -4.49 3.99 -13.24
CA LYS A 272 -3.64 4.80 -12.34
C LYS A 272 -4.45 5.90 -11.64
N ARG A 273 -5.23 6.69 -12.38
CA ARG A 273 -6.09 7.74 -11.80
C ARG A 273 -7.08 7.16 -10.81
N PHE A 274 -7.67 6.01 -11.14
CA PHE A 274 -8.63 5.35 -10.27
C PHE A 274 -8.02 4.95 -8.93
N GLY A 275 -6.85 4.31 -8.94
CA GLY A 275 -6.10 4.01 -7.72
C GLY A 275 -5.82 5.25 -6.87
N ARG A 276 -5.44 6.37 -7.53
CA ARG A 276 -5.21 7.67 -6.87
C ARG A 276 -6.46 8.33 -6.30
N HIS A 277 -7.65 8.01 -6.79
CA HIS A 277 -8.89 8.57 -6.24
C HIS A 277 -9.38 7.81 -5.01
N ILE A 278 -9.00 6.54 -4.88
CA ILE A 278 -9.40 5.70 -3.75
C ILE A 278 -8.61 6.06 -2.48
N SER A 279 -7.33 6.43 -2.61
CA SER A 279 -6.42 6.64 -1.46
C SER A 279 -6.59 7.93 -0.61
N PRO A 280 -6.79 9.15 -1.17
CA PRO A 280 -6.45 10.40 -0.47
C PRO A 280 -7.45 10.91 0.57
N ARG A 281 -8.60 10.27 0.76
CA ARG A 281 -9.66 10.75 1.68
C ARG A 281 -10.35 9.62 2.45
N GLY A 282 -9.63 8.52 2.61
CA GLY A 282 -10.16 7.29 3.16
C GLY A 282 -9.44 6.81 4.41
N CYS A 283 -9.71 5.56 4.75
CA CYS A 283 -8.95 4.81 5.74
C CYS A 283 -7.68 4.17 5.13
N LEU A 284 -6.87 3.57 5.99
CA LEU A 284 -5.69 2.78 5.64
C LEU A 284 -6.03 1.69 4.61
N VAL A 285 -7.17 1.03 4.75
CA VAL A 285 -7.64 -0.02 3.82
C VAL A 285 -7.86 0.55 2.42
N GLN A 286 -8.52 1.71 2.30
CA GLN A 286 -8.72 2.37 1.00
C GLN A 286 -7.37 2.78 0.39
N MET A 287 -6.44 3.31 1.18
CA MET A 287 -5.09 3.61 0.70
C MET A 287 -4.39 2.36 0.13
N LEU A 288 -4.39 1.25 0.86
CA LEU A 288 -3.79 -0.01 0.43
C LEU A 288 -4.44 -0.57 -0.84
N VAL A 289 -5.77 -0.46 -0.96
CA VAL A 289 -6.48 -0.88 -2.17
C VAL A 289 -6.12 0.00 -3.35
N GLY A 290 -6.04 1.32 -3.17
CA GLY A 290 -5.58 2.25 -4.21
C GLY A 290 -4.18 1.91 -4.70
N ILE A 291 -3.24 1.63 -3.79
CA ILE A 291 -1.87 1.16 -4.12
C ILE A 291 -1.92 -0.14 -4.93
N ALA A 292 -2.76 -1.11 -4.52
CA ALA A 292 -2.89 -2.38 -5.25
C ALA A 292 -3.44 -2.17 -6.67
N ILE A 293 -4.42 -1.28 -6.86
CA ILE A 293 -4.95 -0.91 -8.17
C ILE A 293 -3.89 -0.26 -9.05
N GLU A 294 -3.08 0.65 -8.48
CA GLU A 294 -1.94 1.21 -9.23
C GLU A 294 -0.94 0.13 -9.65
N GLY A 295 -0.68 -0.87 -8.79
CA GLY A 295 0.20 -1.99 -9.10
C GLY A 295 -0.28 -2.82 -10.31
N ILE A 296 -1.60 -2.99 -10.47
CA ILE A 296 -2.19 -3.63 -11.66
C ILE A 296 -1.90 -2.80 -12.93
N ALA A 297 -1.86 -1.47 -12.83
CA ALA A 297 -1.50 -0.62 -13.95
C ALA A 297 0.02 -0.63 -14.23
N ASP A 298 0.84 -0.81 -13.19
CA ASP A 298 2.30 -0.85 -13.30
C ASP A 298 2.82 -2.08 -14.05
N SER A 299 2.07 -3.18 -14.05
CA SER A 299 2.39 -4.39 -14.82
C SER A 299 2.09 -4.25 -16.32
N ILE A 300 1.38 -3.20 -16.75
CA ILE A 300 1.02 -3.02 -18.17
C ILE A 300 2.23 -2.41 -18.93
N GLY A 301 2.88 -3.25 -19.73
CA GLY A 301 4.05 -2.92 -20.55
C GLY A 301 3.70 -2.28 -21.89
N ILE A 302 3.32 -0.99 -21.89
CA ILE A 302 2.98 -0.26 -23.13
C ILE A 302 4.24 0.27 -23.84
N ALA A 303 5.20 0.80 -23.08
CA ALA A 303 6.21 1.71 -23.59
C ALA A 303 7.28 1.04 -24.47
N GLY A 304 7.43 -0.29 -24.37
CA GLY A 304 8.40 -1.06 -25.15
C GLY A 304 7.80 -2.31 -25.79
N SER A 305 6.51 -2.27 -26.14
CA SER A 305 5.89 -3.29 -26.98
C SER A 305 6.77 -3.57 -28.21
N LEU A 306 7.10 -4.84 -28.45
CA LEU A 306 7.99 -5.23 -29.55
C LEU A 306 7.23 -5.39 -30.86
N GLU A 307 5.99 -5.86 -30.80
CA GLU A 307 5.13 -6.11 -31.97
C GLU A 307 4.54 -4.80 -32.51
N HIS A 308 4.11 -3.93 -31.59
CA HIS A 308 3.50 -2.64 -31.88
C HIS A 308 4.22 -1.54 -31.10
N PRO A 309 5.46 -1.19 -31.49
CA PRO A 309 6.26 -0.23 -30.76
C PRO A 309 5.57 1.15 -30.75
N PRO A 310 5.40 1.77 -29.57
CA PRO A 310 4.78 3.08 -29.47
C PRO A 310 5.63 4.14 -30.16
N THR A 311 4.97 5.12 -30.77
CA THR A 311 5.65 6.30 -31.33
C THR A 311 6.20 7.18 -30.21
N LYS A 312 7.10 8.09 -30.57
CA LYS A 312 7.61 9.09 -29.63
C LYS A 312 6.46 9.93 -29.05
N GLU A 313 5.52 10.35 -29.88
CA GLU A 313 4.37 11.17 -29.48
C GLU A 313 3.48 10.44 -28.47
N GLN A 314 3.29 9.13 -28.64
CA GLN A 314 2.54 8.28 -27.72
C GLN A 314 3.26 8.13 -26.37
N LEU A 315 4.59 7.95 -26.37
CA LEU A 315 5.39 7.91 -25.14
C LEU A 315 5.39 9.26 -24.40
N GLU A 316 5.48 10.37 -25.14
CA GLU A 316 5.36 11.73 -24.57
C GLU A 316 3.98 11.99 -23.99
N ARG A 317 2.91 11.52 -24.66
CA ARG A 317 1.53 11.56 -24.15
C ARG A 317 1.45 10.78 -22.83
N LEU A 318 1.92 9.54 -22.82
CA LEU A 318 1.92 8.69 -21.61
C LEU A 318 2.67 9.38 -20.46
N SER A 319 3.87 9.91 -20.73
CA SER A 319 4.68 10.63 -19.73
C SER A 319 3.92 11.82 -19.13
N ARG A 320 3.27 12.62 -19.99
CA ARG A 320 2.47 13.77 -19.58
C ARG A 320 1.26 13.36 -18.75
N GLU A 321 0.49 12.36 -19.20
CA GLU A 321 -0.70 11.91 -18.48
C GLU A 321 -0.37 11.28 -17.12
N LEU A 322 0.75 10.57 -17.00
CA LEU A 322 1.26 10.04 -15.72
C LEU A 322 1.73 11.15 -14.78
N LYS A 323 2.28 12.24 -15.31
CA LYS A 323 2.66 13.42 -14.52
C LYS A 323 1.44 14.19 -14.01
N ASP A 324 0.36 14.21 -14.79
CA ASP A 324 -0.89 14.91 -14.48
C ASP A 324 -1.88 14.07 -13.63
N LEU A 325 -1.42 12.94 -13.06
CA LEU A 325 -2.20 12.14 -12.14
C LEU A 325 -2.51 12.91 -10.84
N PRO A 326 -3.64 12.61 -10.17
CA PRO A 326 -3.85 13.10 -8.81
C PRO A 326 -2.69 12.70 -7.88
N PRO A 327 -2.33 13.55 -6.90
CA PRO A 327 -1.22 13.27 -6.01
C PRO A 327 -1.49 12.00 -5.19
N LYS A 328 -0.43 11.23 -4.90
CA LYS A 328 -0.50 10.11 -3.96
C LYS A 328 -0.96 10.63 -2.59
N ALA A 329 -1.82 9.85 -1.94
CA ALA A 329 -2.12 10.05 -0.53
C ALA A 329 -0.82 9.97 0.28
N LYS A 330 -0.66 10.85 1.26
CA LYS A 330 0.40 10.70 2.23
C LYS A 330 -0.11 9.90 3.41
N PHE A 331 0.80 9.21 4.09
CA PHE A 331 0.42 8.44 5.26
C PHE A 331 -0.21 9.33 6.34
N GLU A 332 0.27 10.56 6.51
CA GLU A 332 -0.29 11.50 7.49
C GLU A 332 -1.75 11.88 7.17
N ASP A 333 -2.18 11.75 5.91
CA ASP A 333 -3.54 12.11 5.48
C ASP A 333 -4.59 11.09 5.96
N VAL A 334 -4.20 9.81 6.15
CA VAL A 334 -5.13 8.73 6.55
C VAL A 334 -5.16 8.49 8.07
N MET A 335 -4.10 8.85 8.78
CA MET A 335 -3.99 8.63 10.22
C MET A 335 -5.08 9.29 11.09
N PRO A 336 -5.67 10.45 10.72
CA PRO A 336 -6.79 10.99 11.48
C PRO A 336 -8.03 10.08 11.46
N PHE A 337 -8.33 9.40 10.35
CA PHE A 337 -9.43 8.42 10.32
C PHE A 337 -9.11 7.17 11.13
N GLU A 338 -7.87 6.66 11.05
CA GLU A 338 -7.44 5.52 11.88
C GLU A 338 -7.52 5.85 13.38
N ARG A 339 -7.22 7.10 13.76
CA ARG A 339 -7.44 7.59 15.13
C ARG A 339 -8.92 7.58 15.50
N PHE A 340 -9.78 8.01 14.60
CA PHE A 340 -11.24 7.97 14.80
C PHE A 340 -11.79 6.56 14.94
N VAL A 341 -11.33 5.61 14.13
CA VAL A 341 -11.67 4.19 14.26
C VAL A 341 -11.29 3.70 15.66
N MET A 342 -10.04 3.92 16.07
CA MET A 342 -9.56 3.49 17.38
C MET A 342 -10.36 4.11 18.54
N LEU A 343 -10.61 5.42 18.48
CA LEU A 343 -11.36 6.10 19.55
C LEU A 343 -12.85 5.71 19.52
N ASN A 344 -13.41 5.36 18.36
CA ASN A 344 -14.75 4.81 18.28
C ASN A 344 -14.85 3.49 19.05
N GLU A 345 -13.88 2.58 18.88
CA GLU A 345 -13.81 1.32 19.64
C GLU A 345 -13.69 1.55 21.14
N VAL A 346 -12.85 2.51 21.55
CA VAL A 346 -12.70 2.88 22.96
C VAL A 346 -14.01 3.41 23.55
N GLN A 347 -14.77 4.22 22.80
CA GLN A 347 -16.09 4.68 23.23
C GLN A 347 -17.06 3.51 23.36
N ALA A 348 -17.08 2.57 22.42
CA ALA A 348 -17.97 1.42 22.46
C ALA A 348 -17.70 0.56 23.71
N MET A 349 -16.44 0.17 23.94
CA MET A 349 -16.06 -0.60 25.12
C MET A 349 -16.30 0.16 26.44
N ALA A 350 -16.08 1.47 26.46
CA ALA A 350 -16.36 2.30 27.64
C ALA A 350 -17.85 2.34 28.02
N HIS A 351 -18.72 2.08 27.06
CA HIS A 351 -20.18 2.05 27.20
C HIS A 351 -20.75 0.64 27.36
N GLY A 352 -19.90 -0.40 27.36
CA GLY A 352 -20.29 -1.78 27.61
C GLY A 352 -20.63 -2.59 26.36
N ASP A 353 -20.31 -2.07 25.17
CA ASP A 353 -20.49 -2.81 23.92
C ASP A 353 -19.42 -3.93 23.84
N GLU A 354 -19.85 -5.18 23.62
CA GLU A 354 -18.93 -6.30 23.41
C GLU A 354 -18.24 -6.17 22.04
N GLN A 355 -16.92 -6.36 22.01
CA GLN A 355 -16.13 -6.25 20.78
C GLN A 355 -15.52 -7.60 20.41
N GLU A 356 -15.94 -8.17 19.26
CA GLU A 356 -15.52 -9.48 18.76
C GLU A 356 -14.00 -9.62 18.56
N PHE A 357 -13.29 -8.52 18.27
CA PHE A 357 -11.85 -8.56 17.98
C PHE A 357 -10.97 -8.54 19.25
N LEU A 358 -11.50 -8.09 20.40
CA LEU A 358 -10.76 -7.89 21.65
C LEU A 358 -11.18 -8.86 22.79
N VAL A 359 -12.04 -9.82 22.49
CA VAL A 359 -12.69 -10.77 23.43
C VAL A 359 -11.71 -11.54 24.31
N HIS A 360 -10.46 -11.72 23.86
CA HIS A 360 -9.44 -12.49 24.59
C HIS A 360 -8.60 -11.66 25.56
N ILE A 361 -8.83 -10.35 25.69
CA ILE A 361 -8.01 -9.49 26.55
C ILE A 361 -8.78 -9.11 27.83
N PRO A 362 -8.40 -9.60 29.03
CA PRO A 362 -9.19 -9.48 30.26
C PRO A 362 -9.04 -8.10 30.92
N PHE A 363 -9.49 -7.03 30.24
CA PHE A 363 -9.37 -5.65 30.73
C PHE A 363 -10.71 -4.90 30.92
N GLY A 364 -11.87 -5.56 30.79
CA GLY A 364 -13.17 -4.91 31.01
C GLY A 364 -13.44 -4.51 32.47
N ILE A 365 -12.77 -5.13 33.45
CA ILE A 365 -13.05 -4.93 34.87
C ILE A 365 -12.02 -3.96 35.51
N GLY A 366 -12.50 -2.81 35.98
CA GLY A 366 -11.67 -1.83 36.69
C GLY A 366 -10.68 -1.11 35.78
N THR A 367 -11.21 -0.41 34.77
CA THR A 367 -10.46 0.35 33.74
C THR A 367 -10.77 1.83 33.79
N ASP A 368 -9.74 2.67 33.70
CA ASP A 368 -9.89 4.12 33.52
C ASP A 368 -9.82 4.46 32.04
N TRP A 369 -10.99 4.63 31.42
CA TRP A 369 -11.12 4.89 29.99
C TRP A 369 -10.50 6.22 29.55
N ASN A 370 -10.36 7.20 30.45
CA ASN A 370 -9.68 8.45 30.15
C ASN A 370 -8.18 8.23 29.97
N VAL A 371 -7.58 7.37 30.80
CA VAL A 371 -6.17 6.96 30.66
C VAL A 371 -5.97 6.21 29.35
N VAL A 372 -6.89 5.30 29.00
CA VAL A 372 -6.81 4.52 27.75
C VAL A 372 -6.83 5.45 26.53
N ALA A 373 -7.87 6.27 26.42
CA ALA A 373 -8.08 7.18 25.30
C ALA A 373 -6.94 8.20 25.15
N THR A 374 -6.52 8.83 26.25
CA THR A 374 -5.40 9.80 26.24
C THR A 374 -4.10 9.14 25.78
N ARG A 375 -3.84 7.91 26.25
CA ARG A 375 -2.62 7.19 25.90
C ARG A 375 -2.61 6.78 24.43
N LEU A 376 -3.75 6.39 23.88
CA LEU A 376 -3.89 6.09 22.45
C LEU A 376 -3.65 7.34 21.59
N ASN A 377 -4.22 8.50 21.94
CA ASN A 377 -3.93 9.76 21.25
C ASN A 377 -2.42 10.06 21.21
N GLN A 378 -1.72 9.86 22.34
CA GLN A 378 -0.27 10.03 22.40
C GLN A 378 0.49 9.09 21.44
N HIS A 379 0.00 7.86 21.23
CA HIS A 379 0.60 6.92 20.29
C HIS A 379 0.45 7.40 18.85
N PHE A 380 -0.75 7.89 18.47
CA PHE A 380 -0.96 8.48 17.15
C PHE A 380 -0.11 9.74 16.94
N ASP A 381 -0.01 10.61 17.94
CA ASP A 381 0.80 11.82 17.86
C ASP A 381 2.31 11.49 17.76
N ALA A 382 2.79 10.49 18.51
CA ALA A 382 4.16 10.02 18.42
C ALA A 382 4.48 9.41 17.04
N MET A 383 3.58 8.58 16.51
CA MET A 383 3.73 8.00 15.18
C MET A 383 3.84 9.09 14.10
N LEU A 384 2.97 10.10 14.14
CA LEU A 384 3.01 11.21 13.18
C LEU A 384 4.26 12.09 13.33
N ALA A 385 4.79 12.23 14.55
CA ALA A 385 5.94 13.08 14.82
C ALA A 385 7.29 12.40 14.52
N THR A 386 7.42 11.10 14.79
CA THR A 386 8.72 10.38 14.74
C THR A 386 8.71 9.13 13.86
N GLY A 387 7.56 8.71 13.32
CA GLY A 387 7.41 7.45 12.59
C GLY A 387 7.56 6.21 13.48
N GLN A 388 7.66 6.37 14.80
CA GLN A 388 7.93 5.29 15.73
C GLN A 388 6.64 4.59 16.15
N GLU A 389 6.60 3.27 15.95
CA GLU A 389 5.50 2.44 16.43
C GLU A 389 5.55 2.23 17.94
N PRO A 390 4.38 2.08 18.60
CA PRO A 390 4.34 1.71 20.02
C PRO A 390 4.94 0.32 20.23
N ALA A 391 5.93 0.24 21.11
CA ALA A 391 6.53 -1.02 21.50
C ALA A 391 5.50 -1.92 22.22
N ARG A 392 5.54 -3.23 21.95
CA ARG A 392 4.74 -4.19 22.71
C ARG A 392 5.12 -4.10 24.19
N PRO A 393 4.16 -3.84 25.09
CA PRO A 393 4.46 -3.71 26.50
C PRO A 393 4.93 -5.06 27.07
N SER A 394 5.96 -5.05 27.92
CA SER A 394 6.33 -6.23 28.68
C SER A 394 5.27 -6.50 29.76
N MET A 395 4.77 -7.73 29.83
CA MET A 395 3.80 -8.11 30.86
C MET A 395 4.49 -8.13 32.23
N ASN A 396 4.28 -7.08 33.01
CA ASN A 396 4.73 -7.01 34.40
C ASN A 396 3.55 -7.32 35.34
N PRO A 397 3.58 -8.41 36.14
CA PRO A 397 2.51 -8.72 37.09
C PRO A 397 2.20 -7.58 38.07
N ALA A 398 3.19 -6.75 38.41
CA ALA A 398 2.99 -5.59 39.27
C ALA A 398 2.17 -4.47 38.58
N ALA A 399 2.19 -4.40 37.24
CA ALA A 399 1.37 -3.45 36.48
C ALA A 399 -0.13 -3.80 36.53
N LEU A 400 -0.49 -5.03 36.93
CA LEU A 400 -1.87 -5.47 37.14
C LEU A 400 -2.48 -4.97 38.45
N ILE A 401 -1.69 -4.39 39.35
CA ILE A 401 -2.13 -4.03 40.70
C ILE A 401 -3.00 -2.77 40.69
N SER A 402 -2.64 -1.74 39.91
CA SER A 402 -3.37 -0.46 39.89
C SER A 402 -4.23 -0.32 38.64
N VAL A 403 -5.46 0.21 38.80
CA VAL A 403 -6.39 0.54 37.69
C VAL A 403 -5.68 1.37 36.61
N ARG A 404 -4.91 2.39 37.02
CA ARG A 404 -4.21 3.29 36.10
C ARG A 404 -3.09 2.58 35.33
N SER A 405 -2.29 1.75 36.00
CA SER A 405 -1.22 0.97 35.36
C SER A 405 -1.78 -0.05 34.37
N ARG A 406 -2.86 -0.75 34.75
CA ARG A 406 -3.59 -1.67 33.86
C ARG A 406 -4.13 -0.95 32.63
N SER A 407 -4.79 0.19 32.83
CA SER A 407 -5.37 0.98 31.73
C SER A 407 -4.29 1.47 30.76
N ARG A 408 -3.12 1.89 31.26
CA ARG A 408 -1.99 2.25 30.40
C ARG A 408 -1.46 1.05 29.62
N MET A 409 -1.26 -0.09 30.27
CA MET A 409 -0.79 -1.30 29.61
C MET A 409 -1.78 -1.79 28.55
N PHE A 410 -3.08 -1.69 28.82
CA PHE A 410 -4.12 -2.00 27.84
C PHE A 410 -4.05 -1.10 26.61
N ALA A 411 -3.92 0.22 26.81
CA ALA A 411 -3.75 1.17 25.71
C ALA A 411 -2.45 0.94 24.91
N ASP A 412 -1.34 0.64 25.59
CA ASP A 412 -0.08 0.30 24.93
C ASP A 412 -0.20 -1.01 24.12
N MET A 413 -0.94 -2.01 24.62
CA MET A 413 -1.24 -3.24 23.88
C MET A 413 -2.13 -2.99 22.66
N MET A 414 -3.21 -2.23 22.81
CA MET A 414 -4.09 -1.84 21.70
C MET A 414 -3.31 -1.07 20.63
N GLY A 415 -2.51 -0.09 21.04
CA GLY A 415 -1.62 0.65 20.16
C GLY A 415 -0.69 -0.30 19.41
N ALA A 416 0.01 -1.18 20.13
CA ALA A 416 0.97 -2.13 19.55
C ALA A 416 0.37 -3.29 18.75
N LEU A 417 -0.96 -3.45 18.72
CA LEU A 417 -1.65 -4.44 17.88
C LEU A 417 -2.20 -3.80 16.60
N MET A 418 -2.71 -2.58 16.72
CA MET A 418 -3.45 -1.92 15.64
C MET A 418 -2.57 -0.99 14.79
N LEU A 419 -1.60 -0.31 15.41
CA LEU A 419 -0.66 0.57 14.71
C LEU A 419 0.45 -0.14 13.91
N PRO A 420 0.87 -1.40 14.18
CA PRO A 420 1.85 -2.10 13.32
C PRO A 420 1.36 -2.36 11.91
N ALA A 421 0.03 -2.50 11.69
CA ALA A 421 -0.53 -2.56 10.34
C ALA A 421 -0.15 -1.32 9.52
N SER A 422 0.08 -0.19 10.19
CA SER A 422 0.50 1.05 9.58
C SER A 422 1.98 1.04 9.13
N GLY A 423 2.86 0.23 9.71
CA GLY A 423 4.23 0.05 9.22
C GLY A 423 4.32 -0.65 7.87
N ALA A 424 3.55 -1.72 7.68
CA ALA A 424 3.43 -2.40 6.40
C ALA A 424 2.81 -1.48 5.34
N ALA A 425 1.81 -0.69 5.73
CA ALA A 425 1.18 0.29 4.84
C ALA A 425 2.11 1.46 4.48
N HIS A 426 2.89 1.95 5.43
CA HIS A 426 3.97 2.90 5.17
C HIS A 426 4.95 2.37 4.12
N GLU A 427 5.36 1.11 4.26
CA GLU A 427 6.27 0.48 3.32
C GLU A 427 5.63 0.30 1.94
N ALA A 428 4.36 -0.12 1.88
CA ALA A 428 3.60 -0.19 0.64
C ALA A 428 3.52 1.19 -0.06
N MET A 429 3.33 2.27 0.71
CA MET A 429 3.33 3.63 0.18
C MET A 429 4.70 4.01 -0.37
N ARG A 430 5.79 3.82 0.39
CA ARG A 430 7.16 4.10 -0.05
C ARG A 430 7.52 3.31 -1.31
N ARG A 431 7.15 2.03 -1.36
CA ARG A 431 7.32 1.18 -2.53
C ARG A 431 6.52 1.71 -3.72
N SER A 432 5.27 2.15 -3.54
CA SER A 432 4.48 2.70 -4.64
C SER A 432 5.10 3.98 -5.25
N VAL A 433 5.76 4.81 -4.43
CA VAL A 433 6.52 5.98 -4.91
C VAL A 433 7.81 5.55 -5.61
N CYS A 434 8.48 4.50 -5.11
CA CYS A 434 9.64 3.89 -5.77
C CYS A 434 9.29 3.41 -7.18
N VAL A 435 8.16 2.71 -7.31
CA VAL A 435 7.64 2.19 -8.57
C VAL A 435 7.36 3.32 -9.57
N ASP A 436 6.69 4.40 -9.16
CA ASP A 436 6.47 5.57 -10.02
C ASP A 436 7.78 6.20 -10.51
N ARG A 437 8.80 6.31 -9.64
CA ARG A 437 10.11 6.87 -10.01
C ARG A 437 10.81 5.99 -11.04
N LEU A 438 10.83 4.68 -10.82
CA LEU A 438 11.39 3.72 -11.79
C LEU A 438 10.64 3.79 -13.12
N ARG A 439 9.31 3.88 -13.11
CA ARG A 439 8.51 4.02 -14.33
C ARG A 439 8.87 5.30 -15.11
N GLN A 440 9.01 6.43 -14.41
CA GLN A 440 9.42 7.69 -15.03
C GLN A 440 10.83 7.60 -15.63
N ILE A 441 11.77 6.97 -14.93
CA ILE A 441 13.14 6.77 -15.40
C ILE A 441 13.15 5.86 -16.64
N THR A 442 12.47 4.73 -16.59
CA THR A 442 12.36 3.79 -17.72
C THR A 442 11.75 4.47 -18.94
N LEU A 443 10.66 5.21 -18.77
CA LEU A 443 10.03 5.95 -19.85
C LEU A 443 10.96 7.02 -20.44
N ALA A 444 11.74 7.71 -19.59
CA ALA A 444 12.76 8.65 -20.03
C ALA A 444 13.89 7.97 -20.84
N MET A 445 14.31 6.76 -20.46
CA MET A 445 15.27 5.97 -21.24
C MET A 445 14.72 5.58 -22.62
N LEU A 446 13.44 5.20 -22.70
CA LEU A 446 12.79 4.84 -23.95
C LEU A 446 12.61 6.07 -24.86
N LEU A 447 12.25 7.22 -24.32
CA LEU A 447 12.21 8.48 -25.06
C LEU A 447 13.60 8.90 -25.56
N TYR A 448 14.64 8.75 -24.73
CA TYR A 448 16.02 8.97 -25.15
C TYR A 448 16.39 8.08 -26.34
N GLU A 449 16.03 6.79 -26.28
CA GLU A 449 16.28 5.83 -27.35
C GLU A 449 15.59 6.20 -28.66
N ARG A 450 14.36 6.74 -28.60
CA ARG A 450 13.67 7.24 -29.80
C ARG A 450 14.39 8.40 -30.47
N ASP A 451 15.03 9.26 -29.68
CA ASP A 451 15.74 10.43 -30.18
C ASP A 451 17.18 10.14 -30.63
N HIS A 452 17.82 9.13 -30.04
CA HIS A 452 19.25 8.86 -30.23
C HIS A 452 19.53 7.52 -30.94
N GLY A 453 18.50 6.70 -31.18
CA GLY A 453 18.61 5.35 -31.74
C GLY A 453 19.28 4.33 -30.81
N THR A 454 19.60 4.72 -29.58
CA THR A 454 20.28 3.89 -28.57
C THR A 454 19.83 4.29 -27.18
N LEU A 455 19.85 3.35 -26.23
CA LEU A 455 19.80 3.68 -24.81
C LEU A 455 20.93 4.66 -24.45
N PRO A 456 20.76 5.49 -23.40
CA PRO A 456 21.86 6.33 -22.95
C PRO A 456 23.08 5.48 -22.58
N PRO A 457 24.31 5.93 -22.89
CA PRO A 457 25.50 5.22 -22.41
C PRO A 457 25.51 5.23 -20.88
N ALA A 458 26.16 4.24 -20.24
CA ALA A 458 26.23 4.19 -18.77
C ALA A 458 26.90 5.46 -18.22
N TYR A 459 27.87 5.99 -18.96
CA TYR A 459 28.45 7.31 -18.75
C TYR A 459 28.86 7.98 -20.06
N THR A 460 28.99 9.30 -20.08
CA THR A 460 29.67 10.02 -21.18
C THR A 460 31.17 10.07 -20.93
N ALA A 461 31.98 9.97 -21.98
CA ALA A 461 33.43 10.05 -21.88
C ALA A 461 33.98 11.37 -22.45
N GLY A 462 35.04 11.89 -21.84
CA GLY A 462 35.80 13.04 -22.33
C GLY A 462 36.75 12.65 -23.46
N SER A 463 37.51 13.62 -23.96
CA SER A 463 38.41 13.40 -25.10
C SER A 463 39.53 12.39 -24.82
N ASN A 464 39.87 12.14 -23.55
CA ASN A 464 40.90 11.18 -23.15
C ASN A 464 40.29 9.85 -22.63
N GLY A 465 38.98 9.65 -22.82
CA GLY A 465 38.27 8.45 -22.36
C GLY A 465 37.91 8.47 -20.87
N GLU A 466 38.11 9.59 -20.17
CA GLU A 466 37.73 9.73 -18.77
C GLU A 466 36.20 9.83 -18.62
N PRO A 467 35.57 9.14 -17.65
CA PRO A 467 34.14 9.28 -17.38
C PRO A 467 33.79 10.70 -16.91
N LEU A 468 32.86 11.35 -17.62
CA LEU A 468 32.39 12.70 -17.31
C LEU A 468 31.07 12.69 -16.54
N HIS A 469 30.02 12.09 -17.08
CA HIS A 469 28.67 12.14 -16.48
C HIS A 469 27.95 10.80 -16.54
N SER A 470 27.19 10.49 -15.49
CA SER A 470 26.27 9.35 -15.47
C SER A 470 25.15 9.48 -16.52
N TRP A 471 24.62 8.33 -16.99
CA TRP A 471 23.37 8.22 -17.76
C TRP A 471 22.21 9.06 -17.19
N ARG A 472 22.17 9.25 -15.86
CA ARG A 472 21.15 10.07 -15.18
C ARG A 472 21.15 11.52 -15.65
N VAL A 473 22.33 12.09 -15.95
CA VAL A 473 22.44 13.46 -16.49
C VAL A 473 21.82 13.54 -17.88
N ALA A 474 22.01 12.52 -18.73
CA ALA A 474 21.46 12.47 -20.08
C ALA A 474 19.92 12.42 -20.11
N LEU A 475 19.29 11.92 -19.04
CA LEU A 475 17.83 11.80 -18.94
C LEU A 475 17.12 13.04 -18.40
N LEU A 476 17.84 14.03 -17.87
CA LEU A 476 17.22 15.23 -17.28
C LEU A 476 16.20 15.94 -18.20
N PRO A 477 16.47 16.14 -19.51
CA PRO A 477 15.48 16.74 -20.42
C PRO A 477 14.14 15.99 -20.45
N TYR A 478 14.19 14.65 -20.46
CA TYR A 478 13.02 13.77 -20.53
C TYR A 478 12.28 13.65 -19.20
N LEU A 479 12.95 13.98 -18.08
CA LEU A 479 12.36 14.08 -16.75
C LEU A 479 11.83 15.50 -16.44
N GLY A 480 11.80 16.39 -17.44
CA GLY A 480 11.34 17.77 -17.29
C GLY A 480 12.32 18.66 -16.51
N GLN A 481 13.61 18.29 -16.46
CA GLN A 481 14.68 19.01 -15.77
C GLN A 481 15.61 19.74 -16.76
N GLN A 482 15.06 20.30 -17.83
CA GLN A 482 15.80 21.00 -18.89
C GLN A 482 16.69 22.13 -18.34
N GLU A 483 16.16 22.95 -17.42
CA GLU A 483 16.92 24.06 -16.82
C GLU A 483 18.15 23.60 -16.03
N LEU A 484 18.09 22.42 -15.41
CA LEU A 484 19.24 21.85 -14.70
C LEU A 484 20.26 21.31 -15.69
N TYR A 485 19.80 20.61 -16.72
CA TYR A 485 20.65 20.07 -17.79
C TYR A 485 21.50 21.16 -18.43
N GLU A 486 20.90 22.31 -18.77
CA GLU A 486 21.60 23.46 -19.38
C GLU A 486 22.64 24.13 -18.46
N LYS A 487 22.51 23.99 -17.14
CA LYS A 487 23.47 24.55 -16.17
C LYS A 487 24.69 23.66 -15.96
N ILE A 488 24.58 22.37 -16.23
CA ILE A 488 25.67 21.41 -16.09
C ILE A 488 26.61 21.57 -17.29
N ARG A 489 27.92 21.69 -17.00
CA ARG A 489 28.94 21.74 -18.05
C ARG A 489 29.29 20.33 -18.47
N LEU A 490 28.75 19.91 -19.62
CA LEU A 490 28.87 18.56 -20.18
C LEU A 490 30.29 18.22 -20.68
N ASP A 491 31.13 19.24 -20.87
CA ASP A 491 32.53 19.16 -21.26
C ASP A 491 33.49 19.04 -20.06
N GLN A 492 32.95 19.03 -18.82
CA GLN A 492 33.75 18.97 -17.59
C GLN A 492 33.29 17.80 -16.73
N PRO A 493 34.19 17.17 -15.94
CA PRO A 493 33.81 16.10 -15.03
C PRO A 493 32.65 16.48 -14.11
N TRP A 494 31.81 15.49 -13.76
CA TRP A 494 30.68 15.64 -12.84
C TRP A 494 31.05 16.27 -11.48
N ASP A 495 32.30 16.09 -11.03
CA ASP A 495 32.84 16.60 -9.77
C ASP A 495 33.76 17.82 -9.95
N SER A 496 33.75 18.45 -11.13
CA SER A 496 34.42 19.72 -11.37
C SER A 496 33.94 20.80 -10.40
N SER A 497 34.76 21.83 -10.16
CA SER A 497 34.39 22.92 -9.25
C SER A 497 33.06 23.59 -9.63
N HIS A 498 32.71 23.63 -10.91
CA HIS A 498 31.41 24.12 -11.38
C HIS A 498 30.30 23.09 -11.14
N ASN A 499 30.46 21.83 -11.55
CA ASN A 499 29.37 20.86 -11.51
C ASN A 499 28.99 20.41 -10.08
N ARG A 500 29.93 20.44 -9.12
CA ARG A 500 29.68 20.07 -7.71
C ARG A 500 28.54 20.84 -7.03
N GLN A 501 28.26 22.06 -7.48
CA GLN A 501 27.17 22.86 -6.91
C GLN A 501 25.78 22.27 -7.18
N PHE A 502 25.66 21.38 -8.18
CA PHE A 502 24.41 20.75 -8.58
C PHE A 502 24.21 19.36 -7.96
N HIS A 503 25.19 18.82 -7.23
CA HIS A 503 25.12 17.45 -6.67
C HIS A 503 23.90 17.20 -5.80
N LYS A 504 23.38 18.23 -5.11
CA LYS A 504 22.20 18.13 -4.24
C LYS A 504 20.86 18.39 -4.97
N GLN A 505 20.90 18.73 -6.26
CA GLN A 505 19.71 18.97 -7.09
C GLN A 505 19.30 17.68 -7.79
N ALA A 506 18.03 17.55 -8.19
CA ALA A 506 17.48 16.39 -8.91
C ALA A 506 17.63 14.99 -8.25
N GLY A 507 18.05 14.93 -6.98
CA GLY A 507 18.15 13.67 -6.24
C GLY A 507 16.82 12.95 -6.11
N ASP A 508 15.71 13.69 -5.96
CA ASP A 508 14.40 13.10 -5.64
C ASP A 508 13.92 12.08 -6.68
N PHE A 509 14.19 12.27 -7.98
CA PHE A 509 13.83 11.29 -9.02
C PHE A 509 14.62 9.99 -8.90
N TYR A 510 15.85 10.08 -8.39
CA TYR A 510 16.80 8.98 -8.37
C TYR A 510 16.94 8.30 -7.01
N GLN A 511 16.06 8.60 -6.06
CA GLN A 511 16.10 8.05 -4.71
C GLN A 511 15.01 7.00 -4.50
N CYS A 512 15.34 5.88 -3.87
CA CYS A 512 14.32 5.00 -3.33
C CYS A 512 13.77 5.59 -2.02
N PRO A 513 12.44 5.80 -1.86
CA PRO A 513 11.84 6.32 -0.64
C PRO A 513 12.06 5.45 0.61
N SER A 514 12.30 4.15 0.44
CA SER A 514 12.64 3.23 1.54
C SER A 514 14.11 3.30 1.96
N ALA A 515 14.95 4.02 1.21
CA ALA A 515 16.35 4.25 1.57
C ALA A 515 16.53 5.59 2.29
N SER A 516 17.21 5.56 3.44
CA SER A 516 17.61 6.78 4.17
C SER A 516 18.80 7.44 3.49
N LEU A 517 18.54 8.31 2.52
CA LEU A 517 19.55 8.93 1.67
C LEU A 517 19.73 10.42 1.98
N SER A 518 20.97 10.90 1.88
CA SER A 518 21.26 12.34 1.90
C SER A 518 20.88 12.98 0.56
N PRO A 519 20.57 14.29 0.53
CA PRO A 519 20.30 15.00 -0.73
C PRO A 519 21.41 14.80 -1.76
N GLY A 520 21.03 14.43 -2.98
CA GLY A 520 21.98 14.16 -4.06
C GLY A 520 22.51 12.73 -4.15
N GLN A 521 22.13 11.86 -3.21
CA GLN A 521 22.44 10.44 -3.32
C GLN A 521 21.37 9.71 -4.16
N THR A 522 21.74 8.56 -4.73
CA THR A 522 20.86 7.67 -5.50
C THR A 522 21.11 6.22 -5.11
N THR A 523 20.06 5.41 -5.22
CA THR A 523 20.10 3.94 -5.11
C THR A 523 19.57 3.24 -6.36
N TYR A 524 19.08 3.98 -7.36
CA TYR A 524 18.78 3.38 -8.66
C TYR A 524 20.06 3.26 -9.46
N SER A 525 20.21 2.19 -10.22
CA SER A 525 21.40 1.88 -11.01
C SER A 525 21.03 1.20 -12.32
N VAL A 526 22.03 1.04 -13.19
CA VAL A 526 21.97 0.15 -14.34
C VAL A 526 22.98 -0.98 -14.17
N VAL A 527 22.75 -2.08 -14.86
CA VAL A 527 23.71 -3.18 -14.98
C VAL A 527 24.57 -2.95 -16.22
N VAL A 528 25.89 -3.04 -16.06
CA VAL A 528 26.87 -2.75 -17.11
C VAL A 528 27.67 -4.01 -17.43
N GLY A 529 27.71 -4.37 -18.71
CA GLY A 529 28.40 -5.56 -19.19
C GLY A 529 28.16 -5.83 -20.69
N PRO A 530 28.88 -6.80 -21.26
CA PRO A 530 28.75 -7.14 -22.67
C PRO A 530 27.33 -7.61 -23.04
N ASP A 531 26.66 -8.37 -22.16
CA ASP A 531 25.32 -8.91 -22.40
C ASP A 531 24.21 -8.08 -21.73
N ALA A 532 24.58 -7.02 -21.01
CA ALA A 532 23.66 -6.10 -20.36
C ALA A 532 23.20 -4.98 -21.32
N PRO A 533 22.07 -4.30 -21.02
CA PRO A 533 21.56 -3.19 -21.83
C PRO A 533 22.50 -1.98 -21.89
N PHE A 534 23.44 -1.87 -20.94
CA PHE A 534 24.38 -0.76 -20.84
C PHE A 534 25.82 -1.24 -20.93
N GLU A 535 26.67 -0.51 -21.64
CA GLU A 535 28.09 -0.83 -21.78
C GLU A 535 28.94 0.45 -21.78
N ALA A 536 29.58 0.70 -20.64
CA ALA A 536 30.56 1.77 -20.47
C ALA A 536 30.13 3.12 -21.09
N ASP A 537 30.91 3.63 -22.05
CA ASP A 537 30.72 4.93 -22.70
C ASP A 537 29.87 4.88 -23.98
N LYS A 538 29.24 3.73 -24.29
CA LYS A 538 28.51 3.52 -25.53
C LYS A 538 27.04 3.19 -25.29
N GLY A 539 26.17 3.89 -26.02
CA GLY A 539 24.76 3.58 -26.10
C GLY A 539 24.53 2.29 -26.89
N LYS A 540 23.57 1.48 -26.45
CA LYS A 540 23.18 0.21 -27.07
C LYS A 540 21.80 0.35 -27.71
N PRO A 541 21.61 0.00 -28.99
CA PRO A 541 20.29 0.03 -29.61
C PRO A 541 19.43 -1.11 -29.07
N LEU A 542 18.18 -0.83 -28.69
CA LEU A 542 17.27 -1.87 -28.20
C LEU A 542 16.96 -2.93 -29.27
N SER A 543 17.13 -2.61 -30.55
CA SER A 543 16.98 -3.52 -31.68
C SER A 543 18.02 -4.64 -31.73
N GLN A 544 19.12 -4.55 -30.97
CA GLN A 544 20.13 -5.62 -30.94
C GLN A 544 19.67 -6.84 -30.13
N PHE A 545 18.69 -6.66 -29.24
CA PHE A 545 18.20 -7.72 -28.38
C PHE A 545 17.08 -8.51 -29.08
N GLY A 546 17.01 -9.81 -28.80
CA GLY A 546 16.06 -10.72 -29.45
C GLY A 546 14.59 -10.45 -29.08
N PRO A 547 13.65 -11.15 -29.73
CA PRO A 547 12.21 -10.98 -29.52
C PRO A 547 11.75 -11.29 -28.09
N LYS A 548 12.53 -12.04 -27.29
CA LYS A 548 12.24 -12.33 -25.89
C LYS A 548 12.61 -11.22 -24.91
N SER A 549 13.21 -10.14 -25.39
CA SER A 549 13.73 -9.07 -24.53
C SER A 549 12.69 -8.05 -24.07
N ALA A 550 11.39 -8.26 -24.33
CA ALA A 550 10.33 -7.33 -23.94
C ALA A 550 10.37 -6.99 -22.42
N ARG A 551 10.73 -7.98 -21.60
CA ARG A 551 10.85 -7.87 -20.14
C ARG A 551 12.29 -7.71 -19.64
N MET A 552 13.20 -7.32 -20.52
CA MET A 552 14.59 -7.02 -20.16
C MET A 552 14.66 -5.95 -19.08
N ILE A 553 15.41 -6.19 -18.01
CA ILE A 553 15.65 -5.23 -16.93
C ILE A 553 16.50 -4.08 -17.45
N LEU A 554 16.01 -2.84 -17.34
CA LEU A 554 16.77 -1.63 -17.66
C LEU A 554 17.30 -0.93 -16.42
N VAL A 555 16.50 -0.86 -15.36
CA VAL A 555 16.84 -0.12 -14.13
C VAL A 555 16.66 -1.02 -12.91
N VAL A 556 17.64 -0.99 -12.02
CA VAL A 556 17.69 -1.78 -10.80
C VAL A 556 17.86 -0.91 -9.56
N GLU A 557 17.62 -1.48 -8.39
CA GLU A 557 18.02 -0.90 -7.11
C GLU A 557 19.35 -1.48 -6.61
N ARG A 558 20.11 -0.67 -5.88
CA ARG A 558 21.28 -1.08 -5.10
C ARG A 558 21.25 -0.51 -3.69
N ARG A 559 21.89 -1.21 -2.75
CA ARG A 559 21.97 -0.77 -1.33
C ARG A 559 23.00 0.33 -1.11
N GLN A 560 24.12 0.28 -1.84
CA GLN A 560 25.17 1.28 -1.71
C GLN A 560 24.76 2.54 -2.46
N ALA A 561 24.59 3.63 -1.73
CA ALA A 561 24.29 4.92 -2.31
C ALA A 561 25.53 5.55 -2.97
N ALA A 562 25.35 6.24 -4.10
CA ALA A 562 26.36 7.15 -4.64
C ALA A 562 25.74 8.49 -5.02
N CYS A 563 26.56 9.45 -5.44
CA CYS A 563 26.04 10.69 -6.04
C CYS A 563 25.36 10.37 -7.37
N TRP A 564 24.20 10.97 -7.65
CA TRP A 564 23.46 10.70 -8.89
C TRP A 564 24.20 11.15 -10.17
N MET A 565 25.14 12.09 -10.06
CA MET A 565 25.96 12.53 -11.20
C MET A 565 27.21 11.68 -11.42
N ASP A 566 27.58 10.84 -10.45
CA ASP A 566 28.82 10.06 -10.48
C ASP A 566 28.69 8.86 -11.45
N PRO A 567 29.52 8.80 -12.51
CA PRO A 567 29.47 7.73 -13.51
C PRO A 567 30.11 6.41 -13.05
N ASN A 568 30.85 6.38 -11.92
CA ASN A 568 31.76 5.28 -11.60
C ASN A 568 31.14 4.15 -10.78
N PHE A 569 29.86 4.26 -10.43
CA PHE A 569 29.21 3.41 -9.43
C PHE A 569 28.01 2.63 -9.97
N GLU A 570 28.06 2.21 -11.24
CA GLU A 570 27.08 1.28 -11.81
C GLU A 570 27.48 -0.18 -11.53
N LEU A 571 26.52 -1.11 -11.64
CA LEU A 571 26.70 -2.49 -11.21
C LEU A 571 27.31 -3.35 -12.33
N PRO A 572 28.47 -4.00 -12.12
CA PRO A 572 29.02 -4.95 -13.09
C PRO A 572 28.12 -6.17 -13.24
N GLN A 573 27.86 -6.60 -14.48
CA GLN A 573 27.01 -7.76 -14.79
C GLN A 573 27.34 -8.99 -13.93
N ALA A 574 28.62 -9.35 -13.82
CA ALA A 574 29.08 -10.52 -13.06
C ALA A 574 28.70 -10.49 -11.56
N ASP A 575 28.57 -9.31 -10.97
CA ASP A 575 28.21 -9.14 -9.55
C ASP A 575 26.69 -9.13 -9.31
N THR A 576 25.90 -9.00 -10.38
CA THR A 576 24.43 -8.92 -10.34
C THR A 576 23.74 -10.26 -10.58
N GLU A 577 24.31 -11.10 -11.44
CA GLU A 577 23.81 -12.43 -11.78
C GLU A 577 23.54 -13.38 -10.60
N PRO A 578 24.28 -13.32 -9.47
CA PRO A 578 24.02 -14.21 -8.33
C PRO A 578 22.69 -13.96 -7.60
N GLY A 579 21.99 -12.85 -7.86
CA GLY A 579 20.66 -12.58 -7.32
C GLY A 579 20.52 -11.28 -6.54
N ILE A 580 19.39 -11.14 -5.84
CA ILE A 580 18.95 -9.90 -5.17
C ILE A 580 19.27 -9.96 -3.68
N ASN A 581 19.65 -8.83 -3.07
CA ASN A 581 19.88 -8.69 -1.62
C ASN A 581 20.97 -9.62 -1.03
N ARG A 582 21.87 -10.12 -1.89
CA ARG A 582 22.98 -11.00 -1.52
C ARG A 582 23.93 -10.34 -0.52
N ARG A 583 24.18 -11.01 0.61
CA ARG A 583 25.00 -10.47 1.72
C ARG A 583 26.51 -10.60 1.49
N ASP A 584 26.91 -11.51 0.61
CA ASP A 584 28.30 -11.87 0.31
C ASP A 584 28.90 -11.08 -0.86
N ALA A 585 28.10 -10.27 -1.58
CA ALA A 585 28.51 -9.56 -2.79
C ALA A 585 29.18 -8.19 -2.55
N GLY A 586 29.70 -7.91 -1.35
CA GLY A 586 30.56 -6.75 -1.08
C GLY A 586 29.94 -5.35 -1.31
N GLY A 587 28.63 -5.24 -1.58
CA GLY A 587 27.92 -3.99 -1.81
C GLY A 587 27.75 -3.58 -3.28
N MET A 588 28.37 -4.30 -4.23
CA MET A 588 28.30 -4.06 -5.68
C MET A 588 27.30 -5.00 -6.38
N SER A 589 26.19 -5.32 -5.72
CA SER A 589 25.12 -6.16 -6.28
C SER A 589 23.78 -5.46 -6.26
N ILE A 590 22.80 -6.07 -6.92
CA ILE A 590 21.41 -5.66 -6.88
C ILE A 590 20.87 -5.86 -5.46
N GLY A 591 20.19 -4.84 -4.94
CA GLY A 591 19.55 -4.94 -3.64
C GLY A 591 18.78 -3.67 -3.26
N SER A 592 17.81 -3.84 -2.37
CA SER A 592 16.96 -2.74 -1.91
C SER A 592 16.86 -2.73 -0.38
N GLN A 593 16.27 -1.64 0.12
CA GLN A 593 15.78 -1.51 1.49
C GLN A 593 14.32 -1.96 1.62
N HIS A 594 13.66 -2.27 0.50
CA HIS A 594 12.36 -2.94 0.52
C HIS A 594 12.48 -4.36 1.11
N PRO A 595 11.60 -4.76 2.04
CA PRO A 595 11.60 -6.13 2.58
C PRO A 595 11.32 -7.19 1.50
N GLY A 596 12.14 -8.24 1.44
CA GLY A 596 11.89 -9.45 0.65
C GLY A 596 12.24 -9.38 -0.85
N GLY A 597 12.81 -8.28 -1.34
CA GLY A 597 13.10 -8.13 -2.78
C GLY A 597 13.54 -6.73 -3.18
N ALA A 598 13.35 -6.39 -4.46
CA ALA A 598 13.64 -5.06 -5.03
C ALA A 598 12.69 -4.75 -6.21
N ASN A 599 12.52 -3.47 -6.56
CA ASN A 599 11.77 -3.09 -7.76
C ASN A 599 12.71 -2.92 -8.97
N PHE A 600 12.19 -3.22 -10.15
CA PHE A 600 12.91 -3.25 -11.42
C PHE A 600 12.09 -2.54 -12.50
N GLY A 601 12.72 -1.63 -13.23
CA GLY A 601 12.13 -1.02 -14.42
C GLY A 601 12.49 -1.83 -15.66
N LEU A 602 11.49 -2.28 -16.42
CA LEU A 602 11.67 -3.18 -17.57
C LEU A 602 11.57 -2.44 -18.91
N ARG A 603 12.08 -3.05 -19.99
CA ARG A 603 12.08 -2.49 -21.34
C ARG A 603 10.69 -2.11 -21.85
N ASP A 604 9.67 -2.89 -21.52
CA ASP A 604 8.28 -2.60 -21.89
C ASP A 604 7.65 -1.41 -21.12
N GLY A 605 8.38 -0.80 -20.20
CA GLY A 605 7.89 0.31 -19.37
C GLY A 605 7.12 -0.12 -18.12
N SER A 606 6.92 -1.43 -17.93
CA SER A 606 6.38 -1.96 -16.69
C SER A 606 7.40 -1.89 -15.57
N VAL A 607 6.91 -2.03 -14.33
CA VAL A 607 7.75 -2.09 -13.14
C VAL A 607 7.30 -3.25 -12.28
N TYR A 608 8.24 -4.14 -11.97
CA TYR A 608 7.97 -5.33 -11.18
C TYR A 608 8.80 -5.33 -9.90
N PHE A 609 8.21 -5.88 -8.84
CA PHE A 609 8.96 -6.25 -7.65
C PHE A 609 9.33 -7.71 -7.73
N LEU A 610 10.62 -8.00 -7.74
CA LEU A 610 11.13 -9.36 -7.80
C LEU A 610 11.51 -9.81 -6.40
N SER A 611 11.02 -10.98 -6.01
CA SER A 611 11.39 -11.61 -4.74
C SER A 611 12.88 -11.90 -4.72
N GLU A 612 13.53 -11.76 -3.56
CA GLU A 612 14.91 -12.21 -3.37
C GLU A 612 15.07 -13.74 -3.48
N THR A 613 13.96 -14.46 -3.55
CA THR A 613 13.87 -15.91 -3.77
C THR A 613 13.52 -16.29 -5.22
N ILE A 614 13.55 -15.34 -6.17
CA ILE A 614 13.34 -15.64 -7.60
C ILE A 614 14.32 -16.71 -8.08
N ASP A 615 13.89 -17.55 -9.02
CA ASP A 615 14.77 -18.52 -9.66
C ASP A 615 15.95 -17.82 -10.35
N ALA A 616 17.15 -18.38 -10.18
CA ALA A 616 18.37 -17.74 -10.65
C ALA A 616 18.50 -17.73 -12.18
N GLU A 617 17.97 -18.75 -12.86
CA GLU A 617 17.98 -18.81 -14.33
C GLU A 617 16.97 -17.81 -14.89
N GLN A 618 15.77 -17.78 -14.34
CA GLN A 618 14.75 -16.78 -14.70
C GLN A 618 15.25 -15.35 -14.48
N PHE A 619 15.94 -15.09 -13.37
CA PHE A 619 16.48 -13.76 -13.10
C PHE A 619 17.58 -13.35 -14.09
N LYS A 620 18.48 -14.28 -14.45
CA LYS A 620 19.50 -14.05 -15.49
C LYS A 620 18.87 -13.78 -16.85
N ASP A 621 17.81 -14.51 -17.19
CA ASP A 621 17.08 -14.31 -18.43
C ASP A 621 16.49 -12.90 -18.55
N LEU A 622 16.00 -12.33 -17.45
CA LEU A 622 15.51 -10.95 -17.41
C LEU A 622 16.66 -9.94 -17.52
N LEU A 623 17.82 -10.21 -16.92
CA LEU A 623 19.00 -9.34 -17.02
C LEU A 623 19.56 -9.29 -18.45
N HIS A 624 19.57 -10.43 -19.15
CA HIS A 624 20.14 -10.57 -20.49
C HIS A 624 19.10 -10.39 -21.61
N GLY A 625 17.81 -10.30 -21.25
CA GLY A 625 16.68 -10.22 -22.20
C GLY A 625 16.55 -11.46 -23.08
N THR A 626 16.90 -12.62 -22.54
CA THR A 626 16.78 -13.93 -23.18
C THR A 626 15.50 -14.66 -22.78
N GLY A 627 14.79 -14.18 -21.75
CA GLY A 627 13.50 -14.71 -21.32
C GLY A 627 12.38 -13.68 -21.32
N ASP A 628 11.19 -14.17 -21.59
CA ASP A 628 9.92 -13.47 -21.69
C ASP A 628 8.95 -13.89 -20.58
N LYS A 629 9.36 -14.75 -19.64
CA LYS A 629 8.48 -15.21 -18.56
C LYS A 629 8.06 -14.07 -17.64
N VAL A 630 6.81 -14.13 -17.16
CA VAL A 630 6.33 -13.24 -16.10
C VAL A 630 7.12 -13.58 -14.83
N PRO A 631 7.76 -12.60 -14.18
CA PRO A 631 8.50 -12.81 -12.94
C PRO A 631 7.64 -13.06 -11.70
#